data_AF-A0A7S1EWR2-F1
#
_entry.id   AF-A0A7S1EWR2-F1
#
_cell.length_a   1.000
_cell.length_b   1.000
_cell.length_c   1.000
_cell.angle_alpha   90.00
_cell.angle_beta   90.00
_cell.angle_gamma   90.00
#
_symmetry.space_group_name_H-M   'P 1'
#
loop_
_entity.id
_entity.type
_entity.pdbx_description
1 polymer ?
#
loop_
_entity_poly.entity_id
_entity_poly.type
_entity_poly.pdbx_seq_one_letter_code
_entity_poly.pdbx_strand_id
1 'polypeptide(L)'
;GRAFTGGSETTPLLIAAKLIAKGAHTSSAKVNGEGESLVMHCVKQQYSLSSGFRNGWPEVLFTHEAPDLLMQDVKGMSCLMHAALLGHAGLPYLRRLVQWAIESGTAAKLFALQDKNGMNALMHAVSHGHTIFSEELLYIASRVSPEVVQKLTTAECKGGTALSLAVQSSDATGGTCVIMRWMEEAALEKAMSVVDETGQTPLSRAVLLNRLPVARVLLEGRPLLPVPTKTTCPAGQMAGNKVVVCASYQSSREGAPSYHIRWLTAAEIAEHVRCSLKLGFPCSSNHFELTLPPGTGPGIEFTIDWSDGVGEGSAAGPGVSGAFAGRASPRTPAVVLRRQDSKCRSVLHCCVAPLSFGSFENTEMLELLLKAGVPVELRDVQGSTAVELAALQRSGCMHQVFRAQIVGIEAVPSVPLEASGDWPMAVDVGSDCDSSLAAAEAKIMALCPAPAPLDSKFMRPSANSDCVVANGADGLPLDLTMTKVDVSLGPYGQNVFYRMQVIHERNQDNYIIFTKWGRIGDVGQFQTTPKPTLKEAETEFCKIFKSKAGNEWAARDDFVKKPGKYQLHTMKYSTTKPADALNMASWKRLPVTETPFPLQRLLETCTERGLLARVLTSANIDQPLGLLKRQPLAEALELLYKIKPLVRQANEERSKASTSGDTLQKIADEIAAASSRVYELVPTRNFKHDNAPPIDQAKAVKQWIFNLNQTDDIACAARILLGAQAKIDTISPVDYMYRALGMQLVPLPHDSVELQLLEQYICRSQPQACLLFTGEGAQELPKLQPGQERPLKWQAIRDARCCTANGVDLPLVACAGNTFTQLALSEDGTRVLIKKNYSAHPEVWVPTRTSDGAHALTPLTEREALSPVASIYRAGHHVEQESAGTTLLFHGSGLANCLAILSQGLRVQPPGAVQHGAAFGNGVYFANTFAKSRNYCSFHHGVGFMLLSEVSLGKTLKCKGDFATTVANARIAVAREALGVGPEVKPADHPELKKVVKEIQEAKTNGDIEDLSGTGFDSLHVLAASGPDPAGSIVHPLGTLIPSGEITPRGEPGNTMVQRDELIVYETSRSCIRYVIELRSTEEPTLLVSPLDTAGGETPAAEPSGETAEDDQDEDDDDEEEDEDEEGEDVDDDE
;
A
#
# COMPACT_ATOMS: atom_id res chain seq x y z
N GLY A 1 58.93 -8.01 9.10
CA GLY A 1 58.29 -8.97 10.03
C GLY A 1 57.98 -8.43 11.43
N ARG A 2 57.79 -7.12 11.65
CA ARG A 2 57.26 -6.58 12.91
C ARG A 2 55.85 -6.04 12.65
N ALA A 3 54.88 -6.42 13.49
CA ALA A 3 53.52 -5.90 13.43
C ALA A 3 53.40 -4.63 14.29
N PHE A 4 52.67 -3.63 13.81
CA PHE A 4 52.36 -2.43 14.60
C PHE A 4 51.12 -2.69 15.47
N THR A 5 51.20 -2.42 16.78
CA THR A 5 50.07 -2.59 17.71
C THR A 5 49.80 -1.26 18.41
N GLY A 6 48.76 -0.53 17.98
CA GLY A 6 48.36 0.75 18.57
C GLY A 6 46.91 1.10 18.24
N GLY A 7 46.18 1.65 19.21
CA GLY A 7 44.72 1.81 19.19
C GLY A 7 44.15 3.09 18.55
N SER A 8 44.91 3.81 17.71
CA SER A 8 44.35 4.93 16.92
C SER A 8 44.72 4.82 15.44
N GLU A 9 43.81 5.24 14.56
CA GLU A 9 43.91 5.14 13.09
C GLU A 9 45.18 5.80 12.51
N THR A 10 45.75 6.80 13.17
CA THR A 10 46.95 7.52 12.73
C THR A 10 48.27 6.97 13.27
N THR A 11 48.21 6.10 14.29
CA THR A 11 49.41 5.60 14.99
C THR A 11 50.31 4.72 14.10
N PRO A 12 49.79 3.76 13.30
CA PRO A 12 50.65 2.91 12.46
C PRO A 12 51.44 3.69 11.40
N LEU A 13 50.83 4.72 10.78
CA LEU A 13 51.46 5.56 9.76
C LEU A 13 52.58 6.43 10.36
N LEU A 14 52.35 6.98 11.56
CA LEU A 14 53.36 7.77 12.27
C LEU A 14 54.58 6.93 12.68
N ILE A 15 54.33 5.68 13.09
CA ILE A 15 55.40 4.73 13.42
C ILE A 15 56.18 4.34 12.17
N ALA A 16 55.51 4.07 11.05
CA ALA A 16 56.16 3.76 9.78
C ALA A 16 57.05 4.92 9.30
N ALA A 17 56.54 6.16 9.32
CA ALA A 17 57.32 7.35 8.96
C ALA A 17 58.57 7.53 9.85
N LYS A 18 58.46 7.30 11.17
CA LYS A 18 59.59 7.35 12.10
C LYS A 18 60.62 6.23 11.89
N LEU A 19 60.18 5.05 11.45
CA LEU A 19 61.06 3.92 11.14
C LEU A 19 61.81 4.12 9.83
N ILE A 20 61.16 4.69 8.82
CA ILE A 20 61.79 5.09 7.56
C ILE A 20 62.86 6.16 7.80
N ALA A 21 62.55 7.17 8.64
CA ALA A 21 63.52 8.18 9.05
C ALA A 21 64.75 7.59 9.80
N LYS A 22 64.64 6.34 10.29
CA LYS A 22 65.70 5.57 10.94
C LYS A 22 66.31 4.47 10.05
N GLY A 23 65.97 4.44 8.75
CA GLY A 23 66.54 3.51 7.76
C GLY A 23 65.96 2.09 7.76
N ALA A 24 64.76 1.87 8.31
CA ALA A 24 64.14 0.55 8.31
C ALA A 24 63.30 0.29 7.04
N HIS A 25 63.39 -0.93 6.52
CA HIS A 25 62.58 -1.40 5.39
C HIS A 25 61.10 -1.59 5.78
N THR A 26 60.19 -1.00 5.01
CA THR A 26 58.73 -1.04 5.28
C THR A 26 57.89 -1.70 4.19
N SER A 27 58.52 -2.15 3.10
CA SER A 27 57.87 -2.77 1.94
C SER A 27 56.93 -3.92 2.30
N SER A 28 57.28 -4.73 3.31
CA SER A 28 56.51 -5.90 3.79
C SER A 28 55.95 -5.75 5.22
N ALA A 29 55.79 -4.51 5.69
CA ALA A 29 55.33 -4.25 7.06
C ALA A 29 53.82 -4.47 7.22
N LYS A 30 53.44 -5.11 8.34
CA LYS A 30 52.05 -5.40 8.70
C LYS A 30 51.56 -4.45 9.77
N VAL A 31 50.37 -3.88 9.60
CA VAL A 31 49.81 -2.88 10.53
C VAL A 31 48.93 -3.47 11.62
N ASN A 32 48.51 -4.73 11.52
CA ASN A 32 47.70 -5.39 12.54
C ASN A 32 47.85 -6.93 12.50
N GLY A 33 47.17 -7.60 13.44
CA GLY A 33 47.11 -9.06 13.53
C GLY A 33 46.34 -9.74 12.37
N GLU A 34 45.58 -8.97 11.59
CA GLU A 34 44.88 -9.45 10.38
C GLU A 34 45.81 -9.54 9.16
N GLY A 35 47.11 -9.26 9.34
CA GLY A 35 48.10 -9.38 8.28
C GLY A 35 48.00 -8.30 7.22
N GLU A 36 47.25 -7.22 7.47
CA GLU A 36 47.13 -6.11 6.54
C GLU A 36 48.46 -5.38 6.36
N SER A 37 48.80 -5.08 5.10
CA SER A 37 49.93 -4.23 4.77
C SER A 37 49.63 -2.76 5.01
N LEU A 38 50.68 -1.95 5.14
CA LEU A 38 50.55 -0.50 5.24
C LEU A 38 49.77 0.09 4.04
N VAL A 39 49.99 -0.44 2.83
CA VAL A 39 49.29 -0.01 1.62
C VAL A 39 47.81 -0.39 1.66
N MET A 40 47.46 -1.61 2.08
CA MET A 40 46.06 -2.03 2.23
C MET A 40 45.33 -1.15 3.23
N HIS A 41 45.97 -0.84 4.35
CA HIS A 41 45.40 0.05 5.37
C HIS A 41 45.15 1.44 4.80
N CYS A 42 46.08 1.99 4.02
CA CYS A 42 45.89 3.28 3.36
C CYS A 42 44.70 3.28 2.38
N VAL A 43 44.53 2.20 1.63
CA VAL A 43 43.40 2.02 0.70
C VAL A 43 42.09 1.96 1.48
N LYS A 44 41.98 1.08 2.48
CA LYS A 44 40.75 0.89 3.26
C LYS A 44 40.27 2.15 3.98
N GLN A 45 41.22 2.97 4.45
CA GLN A 45 40.94 4.24 5.14
C GLN A 45 40.77 5.45 4.21
N GLN A 46 40.83 5.25 2.89
CA GLN A 46 40.59 6.29 1.87
C GLN A 46 41.43 7.58 2.04
N TYR A 47 42.70 7.50 2.45
CA TYR A 47 43.54 8.69 2.61
C TYR A 47 43.73 9.46 1.28
N SER A 48 43.94 10.79 1.33
CA SER A 48 44.06 11.62 0.13
C SER A 48 45.39 11.45 -0.62
N LEU A 49 45.32 11.35 -1.95
CA LEU A 49 46.47 11.34 -2.89
C LEU A 49 47.12 12.71 -3.10
N SER A 50 46.44 13.80 -2.77
CA SER A 50 46.94 15.15 -3.00
C SER A 50 47.91 15.58 -1.91
N SER A 51 49.02 16.21 -2.31
CA SER A 51 50.18 16.60 -1.50
C SER A 51 49.92 17.74 -0.50
N GLY A 52 48.83 17.65 0.27
CA GLY A 52 48.42 18.69 1.22
C GLY A 52 48.62 18.32 2.70
N PHE A 53 48.67 17.03 3.05
CA PHE A 53 48.86 16.61 4.45
C PHE A 53 50.30 16.15 4.70
N ARG A 54 50.97 16.82 5.66
CA ARG A 54 52.34 16.50 6.12
C ARG A 54 52.48 15.11 6.77
N ASN A 55 51.42 14.32 6.91
CA ASN A 55 51.47 12.99 7.51
C ASN A 55 50.56 12.03 6.72
N GLY A 56 51.12 11.03 6.04
CA GLY A 56 50.41 9.77 5.82
C GLY A 56 50.21 9.25 4.39
N TRP A 57 50.73 9.88 3.32
CA TRP A 57 50.65 9.24 2.01
C TRP A 57 51.79 8.23 1.76
N PRO A 58 51.50 7.07 1.13
CA PRO A 58 52.48 6.13 0.60
C PRO A 58 53.66 6.73 -0.17
N GLU A 59 53.53 7.86 -0.89
CA GLU A 59 54.70 8.45 -1.56
C GLU A 59 55.80 8.89 -0.60
N VAL A 60 55.44 9.42 0.57
CA VAL A 60 56.40 9.78 1.63
C VAL A 60 56.91 8.52 2.34
N LEU A 61 56.07 7.48 2.43
CA LEU A 61 56.40 6.22 3.08
C LEU A 61 57.24 5.27 2.19
N PHE A 62 57.17 5.43 0.87
CA PHE A 62 57.80 4.57 -0.14
C PHE A 62 58.65 5.37 -1.14
N THR A 63 59.08 6.58 -0.76
CA THR A 63 60.00 7.44 -1.55
C THR A 63 61.32 6.75 -1.88
N HIS A 64 61.79 5.85 -1.00
CA HIS A 64 63.10 5.22 -1.09
C HIS A 64 63.05 3.70 -1.34
N GLU A 65 61.88 3.07 -1.21
CA GLU A 65 61.69 1.62 -1.37
C GLU A 65 60.26 1.33 -1.86
N ALA A 66 60.10 0.56 -2.93
CA ALA A 66 58.79 0.20 -3.47
C ALA A 66 58.02 -0.74 -2.50
N PRO A 67 56.70 -0.57 -2.33
CA PRO A 67 55.90 -1.46 -1.49
C PRO A 67 55.78 -2.86 -2.08
N ASP A 68 55.69 -3.88 -1.23
CA ASP A 68 55.36 -5.25 -1.67
C ASP A 68 53.85 -5.34 -1.94
N LEU A 69 53.49 -5.14 -3.21
CA LEU A 69 52.11 -5.17 -3.69
C LEU A 69 51.50 -6.57 -3.73
N LEU A 70 52.34 -7.63 -3.65
CA LEU A 70 51.90 -9.01 -3.74
C LEU A 70 51.47 -9.60 -2.40
N MET A 71 51.64 -8.86 -1.30
CA MET A 71 51.13 -9.27 0.00
C MET A 71 49.61 -9.45 -0.03
N GLN A 72 49.15 -10.42 0.77
CA GLN A 72 47.75 -10.70 1.02
C GLN A 72 47.49 -10.72 2.53
N ASP A 73 46.31 -10.24 2.95
CA ASP A 73 45.88 -10.30 4.35
C ASP A 73 45.45 -11.73 4.76
N VAL A 74 44.96 -11.90 5.99
CA VAL A 74 44.47 -13.21 6.48
C VAL A 74 43.29 -13.77 5.68
N LYS A 75 42.57 -12.95 4.89
CA LYS A 75 41.49 -13.39 4.00
C LYS A 75 41.99 -13.69 2.58
N GLY A 76 43.28 -13.45 2.31
CA GLY A 76 43.86 -13.58 0.97
C GLY A 76 43.66 -12.32 0.12
N MET A 77 43.18 -11.21 0.68
CA MET A 77 42.88 -10.01 -0.13
C MET A 77 44.16 -9.20 -0.37
N SER A 78 44.38 -8.82 -1.64
CA SER A 78 45.47 -7.92 -2.03
C SER A 78 45.07 -6.45 -1.92
N CYS A 79 46.05 -5.54 -1.99
CA CYS A 79 45.79 -4.09 -2.03
C CYS A 79 44.90 -3.68 -3.22
N LEU A 80 45.04 -4.35 -4.36
CA LEU A 80 44.23 -4.12 -5.55
C LEU A 80 42.78 -4.59 -5.38
N MET A 81 42.55 -5.69 -4.66
CA MET A 81 41.20 -6.17 -4.33
C MET A 81 40.49 -5.24 -3.34
N HIS A 82 41.21 -4.72 -2.33
CA HIS A 82 40.65 -3.69 -1.44
C HIS A 82 40.30 -2.41 -2.20
N ALA A 83 41.10 -2.01 -3.19
CA ALA A 83 40.77 -0.87 -4.05
C ALA A 83 39.52 -1.14 -4.92
N ALA A 84 39.35 -2.37 -5.40
CA ALA A 84 38.18 -2.78 -6.17
C ALA A 84 36.87 -2.65 -5.38
N LEU A 85 36.88 -2.95 -4.07
CA LEU A 85 35.72 -2.79 -3.17
C LEU A 85 35.30 -1.33 -2.95
N LEU A 86 36.17 -0.37 -3.23
CA LEU A 86 35.88 1.06 -3.09
C LEU A 86 35.25 1.67 -4.36
N GLY A 87 35.17 0.91 -5.46
CA GLY A 87 34.61 1.35 -6.72
C GLY A 87 35.23 2.64 -7.24
N HIS A 88 34.41 3.68 -7.44
CA HIS A 88 34.89 4.97 -7.97
C HIS A 88 35.97 5.62 -7.09
N ALA A 89 35.85 5.54 -5.75
CA ALA A 89 36.87 6.06 -4.82
C ALA A 89 38.19 5.26 -4.91
N GLY A 90 38.15 4.03 -5.43
CA GLY A 90 39.30 3.16 -5.65
C GLY A 90 40.14 3.50 -6.90
N LEU A 91 39.59 4.19 -7.90
CA LEU A 91 40.26 4.48 -9.18
C LEU A 91 41.63 5.14 -9.04
N PRO A 92 41.80 6.13 -8.15
CA PRO A 92 43.10 6.78 -8.00
C PRO A 92 44.16 5.84 -7.39
N TYR A 93 43.75 4.92 -6.49
CA TYR A 93 44.61 3.88 -5.95
C TYR A 93 44.98 2.85 -7.03
N LEU A 94 44.02 2.41 -7.84
CA LEU A 94 44.25 1.49 -8.96
C LEU A 94 45.41 1.96 -9.84
N ARG A 95 45.36 3.22 -10.31
CA ARG A 95 46.40 3.78 -11.19
C ARG A 95 47.77 3.77 -10.51
N ARG A 96 47.82 4.15 -9.23
CA ARG A 96 49.09 4.23 -8.48
C ARG A 96 49.69 2.84 -8.18
N LEU A 97 48.86 1.91 -7.74
CA LEU A 97 49.27 0.53 -7.45
C LEU A 97 49.81 -0.15 -8.70
N VAL A 98 49.12 -0.01 -9.84
CA VAL A 98 49.58 -0.62 -11.08
C VAL A 98 50.85 0.05 -11.60
N GLN A 99 50.99 1.38 -11.47
CA GLN A 99 52.23 2.07 -11.81
C GLN A 99 53.44 1.46 -11.07
N TRP A 100 53.37 1.32 -9.74
CA TRP A 100 54.43 0.69 -8.96
C TRP A 100 54.64 -0.78 -9.35
N ALA A 101 53.58 -1.50 -9.70
CA ALA A 101 53.69 -2.87 -10.16
C ALA A 101 54.40 -2.98 -11.53
N ILE A 102 54.23 -1.99 -12.41
CA ILE A 102 54.94 -1.91 -13.70
C ILE A 102 56.41 -1.59 -13.45
N GLU A 103 56.71 -0.56 -12.62
CA GLU A 103 58.07 -0.15 -12.28
C GLU A 103 58.89 -1.28 -11.62
N SER A 104 58.22 -2.15 -10.85
CA SER A 104 58.83 -3.32 -10.19
C SER A 104 58.78 -4.62 -11.02
N GLY A 105 58.16 -4.61 -12.21
CA GLY A 105 57.98 -5.82 -13.04
C GLY A 105 57.05 -6.89 -12.44
N THR A 106 56.17 -6.51 -11.49
CA THR A 106 55.24 -7.41 -10.79
C THR A 106 53.79 -7.30 -11.24
N ALA A 107 53.46 -6.40 -12.18
CA ALA A 107 52.09 -6.12 -12.64
C ALA A 107 51.27 -7.38 -13.00
N ALA A 108 51.79 -8.26 -13.86
CA ALA A 108 51.07 -9.48 -14.25
C ALA A 108 50.76 -10.41 -13.07
N LYS A 109 51.66 -10.47 -12.07
CA LYS A 109 51.45 -11.26 -10.84
C LYS A 109 50.40 -10.62 -9.95
N LEU A 110 50.39 -9.29 -9.83
CA LEU A 110 49.41 -8.54 -9.02
C LEU A 110 47.98 -8.77 -9.53
N PHE A 111 47.76 -8.72 -10.85
CA PHE A 111 46.46 -9.00 -11.46
C PHE A 111 46.03 -10.47 -11.30
N ALA A 112 46.97 -11.41 -11.27
CA ALA A 112 46.68 -12.84 -11.14
C ALA A 112 46.37 -13.29 -9.71
N LEU A 113 46.53 -12.44 -8.69
CA LEU A 113 46.21 -12.79 -7.30
C LEU A 113 44.72 -13.09 -7.13
N GLN A 114 44.43 -14.11 -6.33
CA GLN A 114 43.10 -14.51 -5.91
C GLN A 114 43.05 -14.60 -4.38
N ASP A 115 41.91 -14.25 -3.79
CA ASP A 115 41.67 -14.44 -2.37
C ASP A 115 41.43 -15.92 -2.01
N LYS A 116 41.15 -16.19 -0.72
CA LYS A 116 40.86 -17.57 -0.27
C LYS A 116 39.61 -18.20 -0.90
N ASN A 117 38.72 -17.39 -1.47
CA ASN A 117 37.53 -17.87 -2.18
C ASN A 117 37.80 -18.08 -3.68
N GLY A 118 38.95 -17.64 -4.20
CA GLY A 118 39.28 -17.65 -5.62
C GLY A 118 38.92 -16.35 -6.34
N MET A 119 38.46 -15.31 -5.64
CA MET A 119 38.09 -14.03 -6.28
C MET A 119 39.31 -13.17 -6.57
N ASN A 120 39.40 -12.68 -7.81
CA ASN A 120 40.39 -11.66 -8.20
C ASN A 120 39.81 -10.24 -8.05
N ALA A 121 40.63 -9.22 -8.30
CA ALA A 121 40.20 -7.82 -8.18
C ALA A 121 39.04 -7.44 -9.11
N LEU A 122 38.98 -8.00 -10.33
CA LEU A 122 37.88 -7.77 -11.26
C LEU A 122 36.56 -8.35 -10.72
N MET A 123 36.60 -9.58 -10.19
CA MET A 123 35.44 -10.23 -9.59
C MET A 123 34.86 -9.44 -8.42
N HIS A 124 35.72 -8.89 -7.55
CA HIS A 124 35.31 -8.01 -6.44
C HIS A 124 34.66 -6.71 -6.93
N ALA A 125 35.22 -6.07 -7.96
CA ALA A 125 34.62 -4.85 -8.51
C ALA A 125 33.24 -5.13 -9.13
N VAL A 126 33.14 -6.19 -9.91
CA VAL A 126 31.94 -6.56 -10.66
C VAL A 126 30.81 -7.01 -9.74
N SER A 127 31.10 -7.81 -8.70
CA SER A 127 30.08 -8.30 -7.76
C SER A 127 29.41 -7.16 -6.98
N HIS A 128 30.08 -6.02 -6.82
CA HIS A 128 29.55 -4.82 -6.16
C HIS A 128 28.97 -3.79 -7.15
N GLY A 129 28.87 -4.13 -8.44
CA GLY A 129 28.33 -3.23 -9.47
C GLY A 129 29.25 -2.05 -9.81
N HIS A 130 30.55 -2.14 -9.55
CA HIS A 130 31.52 -1.08 -9.84
C HIS A 130 32.00 -1.12 -11.30
N THR A 131 31.10 -0.82 -12.23
CA THR A 131 31.32 -0.87 -13.68
C THR A 131 32.46 0.05 -14.12
N ILE A 132 32.54 1.28 -13.58
CA ILE A 132 33.60 2.25 -13.89
C ILE A 132 34.99 1.72 -13.50
N PHE A 133 35.11 1.14 -12.30
CA PHE A 133 36.36 0.57 -11.84
C PHE A 133 36.76 -0.64 -12.69
N SER A 134 35.79 -1.48 -13.04
CA SER A 134 36.01 -2.67 -13.87
C SER A 134 36.52 -2.31 -15.27
N GLU A 135 35.96 -1.26 -15.89
CA GLU A 135 36.39 -0.77 -17.21
C GLU A 135 37.82 -0.26 -17.18
N GLU A 136 38.17 0.58 -16.20
CA GLU A 136 39.52 1.13 -16.06
C GLU A 136 40.55 0.02 -15.70
N LEU A 137 40.18 -0.95 -14.85
CA LEU A 137 41.01 -2.09 -14.49
C LEU A 137 41.37 -2.93 -15.73
N LEU A 138 40.40 -3.26 -16.57
CA LEU A 138 40.59 -4.03 -17.80
C LEU A 138 41.39 -3.25 -18.85
N TYR A 139 41.14 -1.94 -18.96
CA TYR A 139 41.94 -1.06 -19.82
C TYR A 139 43.41 -1.06 -19.42
N ILE A 140 43.73 -0.84 -18.15
CA ILE A 140 45.11 -0.85 -17.66
C ILE A 140 45.73 -2.24 -17.84
N ALA A 141 45.01 -3.31 -17.51
CA ALA A 141 45.47 -4.68 -17.70
C ALA A 141 45.83 -4.99 -19.16
N SER A 142 45.04 -4.49 -20.13
CA SER A 142 45.29 -4.67 -21.57
C SER A 142 46.61 -4.06 -22.03
N ARG A 143 47.06 -2.97 -21.37
CA ARG A 143 48.34 -2.31 -21.66
C ARG A 143 49.53 -3.01 -21.02
N VAL A 144 49.30 -3.81 -19.98
CA VAL A 144 50.33 -4.70 -19.42
C VAL A 144 50.53 -5.89 -20.37
N SER A 145 49.46 -6.61 -20.71
CA SER A 145 49.45 -7.64 -21.75
C SER A 145 48.02 -8.12 -22.03
N PRO A 146 47.64 -8.39 -23.29
CA PRO A 146 46.35 -9.00 -23.64
C PRO A 146 46.08 -10.32 -22.89
N GLU A 147 47.12 -11.12 -22.61
CA GLU A 147 46.97 -12.38 -21.87
C GLU A 147 46.49 -12.17 -20.43
N VAL A 148 46.86 -11.04 -19.80
CA VAL A 148 46.43 -10.72 -18.42
C VAL A 148 44.93 -10.48 -18.39
N VAL A 149 44.39 -9.80 -19.40
CA VAL A 149 42.95 -9.56 -19.56
C VAL A 149 42.21 -10.89 -19.68
N GLN A 150 42.65 -11.79 -20.56
CA GLN A 150 41.99 -13.09 -20.73
C GLN A 150 42.07 -13.95 -19.46
N LYS A 151 43.18 -13.91 -18.72
CA LYS A 151 43.30 -14.62 -17.42
C LYS A 151 42.39 -14.03 -16.35
N LEU A 152 42.26 -12.70 -16.28
CA LEU A 152 41.37 -12.03 -15.31
C LEU A 152 39.90 -12.37 -15.55
N THR A 153 39.48 -12.40 -16.82
CA THR A 153 38.07 -12.61 -17.20
C THR A 153 37.65 -14.08 -17.17
N THR A 154 38.59 -15.02 -17.37
CA THR A 154 38.34 -16.48 -17.37
C THR A 154 38.74 -17.19 -16.07
N ALA A 155 39.25 -16.45 -15.08
CA ALA A 155 39.48 -16.99 -13.75
C ALA A 155 38.16 -17.55 -13.17
N GLU A 156 38.28 -18.63 -12.40
CA GLU A 156 37.14 -19.32 -11.80
C GLU A 156 37.19 -19.18 -10.27
N CYS A 157 36.03 -18.96 -9.66
CA CYS A 157 35.82 -18.83 -8.22
C CYS A 157 34.54 -19.60 -7.87
N LYS A 158 34.66 -20.71 -7.10
CA LYS A 158 33.52 -21.55 -6.71
C LYS A 158 32.59 -21.93 -7.88
N GLY A 159 33.16 -22.22 -9.06
CA GLY A 159 32.40 -22.52 -10.27
C GLY A 159 31.82 -21.28 -11.00
N GLY A 160 32.16 -20.05 -10.64
CA GLY A 160 31.74 -18.84 -11.35
C GLY A 160 32.91 -18.07 -11.97
N THR A 161 32.66 -17.33 -13.05
CA THR A 161 33.60 -16.37 -13.65
C THR A 161 33.23 -14.91 -13.32
N ALA A 162 34.08 -13.96 -13.68
CA ALA A 162 33.74 -12.53 -13.59
C ALA A 162 32.44 -12.21 -14.36
N LEU A 163 32.21 -12.88 -15.50
CA LEU A 163 30.97 -12.77 -16.27
C LEU A 163 29.76 -13.30 -15.48
N SER A 164 29.91 -14.42 -14.77
CA SER A 164 28.84 -15.02 -13.96
C SER A 164 28.42 -14.10 -12.79
N LEU A 165 29.40 -13.41 -12.20
CA LEU A 165 29.17 -12.43 -11.13
C LEU A 165 28.57 -11.13 -11.68
N ALA A 166 28.94 -10.72 -12.89
CA ALA A 166 28.36 -9.54 -13.54
C ALA A 166 26.86 -9.67 -13.75
N VAL A 167 26.40 -10.84 -14.19
CA VAL A 167 24.97 -11.11 -14.40
C VAL A 167 24.14 -10.93 -13.12
N GLN A 168 24.76 -11.12 -11.95
CA GLN A 168 24.10 -11.06 -10.64
C GLN A 168 24.23 -9.69 -9.96
N SER A 169 25.04 -8.78 -10.49
CA SER A 169 25.30 -7.48 -9.86
C SER A 169 24.12 -6.51 -10.05
N SER A 170 24.12 -5.44 -9.24
CA SER A 170 23.11 -4.37 -9.34
C SER A 170 23.11 -3.69 -10.71
N ASP A 171 24.28 -3.60 -11.36
CA ASP A 171 24.44 -3.07 -12.72
C ASP A 171 24.83 -4.17 -13.71
N ALA A 172 23.98 -5.20 -13.80
CA ALA A 172 24.27 -6.40 -14.56
C ALA A 172 24.53 -6.11 -16.05
N THR A 173 23.76 -5.20 -16.67
CA THR A 173 23.93 -4.81 -18.07
C THR A 173 25.30 -4.15 -18.31
N GLY A 174 25.64 -3.14 -17.49
CA GLY A 174 26.91 -2.43 -17.62
C GLY A 174 28.11 -3.35 -17.41
N GLY A 175 28.10 -4.10 -16.30
CA GLY A 175 29.17 -5.05 -15.97
C GLY A 175 29.35 -6.13 -17.05
N THR A 176 28.26 -6.72 -17.54
CA THR A 176 28.32 -7.76 -18.60
C THR A 176 28.88 -7.18 -19.90
N CYS A 177 28.42 -6.01 -20.32
CA CYS A 177 28.89 -5.36 -21.55
C CYS A 177 30.38 -4.97 -21.46
N VAL A 178 30.81 -4.43 -20.31
CA VAL A 178 32.22 -4.07 -20.08
C VAL A 178 33.10 -5.31 -20.17
N ILE A 179 32.78 -6.39 -19.46
CA ILE A 179 33.61 -7.61 -19.47
C ILE A 179 33.69 -8.21 -20.88
N MET A 180 32.55 -8.36 -21.56
CA MET A 180 32.52 -8.97 -22.90
C MET A 180 33.29 -8.16 -23.94
N ARG A 181 33.35 -6.83 -23.80
CA ARG A 181 34.12 -5.96 -24.70
C ARG A 181 35.62 -6.31 -24.74
N TRP A 182 36.15 -6.85 -23.63
CA TRP A 182 37.57 -7.17 -23.45
C TRP A 182 37.88 -8.67 -23.61
N MET A 183 36.89 -9.51 -23.85
CA MET A 183 37.08 -10.95 -24.07
C MET A 183 37.36 -11.27 -25.53
N GLU A 184 38.28 -12.21 -25.76
CA GLU A 184 38.41 -12.90 -27.05
C GLU A 184 37.37 -14.02 -27.17
N GLU A 185 37.11 -14.49 -28.39
CA GLU A 185 36.08 -15.49 -28.70
C GLU A 185 36.22 -16.78 -27.88
N ALA A 186 37.43 -17.34 -27.80
CA ALA A 186 37.70 -18.54 -27.01
C ALA A 186 37.53 -18.32 -25.49
N ALA A 187 37.85 -17.12 -25.00
CA ALA A 187 37.68 -16.77 -23.60
C ALA A 187 36.20 -16.58 -23.24
N LEU A 188 35.43 -15.96 -24.14
CA LEU A 188 33.98 -15.79 -24.00
C LEU A 188 33.27 -17.15 -24.00
N GLU A 189 33.58 -18.04 -24.95
CA GLU A 189 33.02 -19.39 -25.01
C GLU A 189 33.29 -20.17 -23.71
N LYS A 190 34.52 -20.11 -23.20
CA LYS A 190 34.88 -20.71 -21.91
C LYS A 190 34.05 -20.09 -20.78
N ALA A 191 34.01 -18.76 -20.68
CA ALA A 191 33.32 -18.07 -19.59
C ALA A 191 31.80 -18.28 -19.58
N MET A 192 31.17 -18.45 -20.75
CA MET A 192 29.75 -18.77 -20.89
C MET A 192 29.41 -20.22 -20.55
N SER A 193 30.38 -21.12 -20.66
CA SER A 193 30.20 -22.56 -20.41
C SER A 193 30.43 -22.96 -18.95
N VAL A 194 31.08 -22.10 -18.17
CA VAL A 194 31.30 -22.30 -16.72
C VAL A 194 29.95 -22.24 -15.99
N VAL A 195 29.77 -23.16 -15.03
CA VAL A 195 28.54 -23.30 -14.26
C VAL A 195 28.80 -23.14 -12.77
N ASP A 196 27.91 -22.40 -12.10
CA ASP A 196 27.98 -22.22 -10.66
C ASP A 196 27.67 -23.52 -9.88
N GLU A 197 27.73 -23.46 -8.55
CA GLU A 197 27.44 -24.58 -7.65
C GLU A 197 26.04 -25.20 -7.87
N THR A 198 25.10 -24.46 -8.47
CA THR A 198 23.74 -24.93 -8.79
C THR A 198 23.63 -25.52 -10.20
N GLY A 199 24.73 -25.53 -10.97
CA GLY A 199 24.77 -25.99 -12.35
C GLY A 199 24.31 -24.94 -13.37
N GLN A 200 24.13 -23.68 -12.97
CA GLN A 200 23.63 -22.60 -13.83
C GLN A 200 24.76 -21.92 -14.62
N THR A 201 24.57 -21.75 -15.92
CA THR A 201 25.40 -20.90 -16.79
C THR A 201 25.03 -19.42 -16.59
N PRO A 202 25.91 -18.46 -17.00
CA PRO A 202 25.57 -17.04 -16.99
C PRO A 202 24.25 -16.72 -17.70
N LEU A 203 23.95 -17.40 -18.82
CA LEU A 203 22.69 -17.24 -19.55
C LEU A 203 21.49 -17.71 -18.73
N SER A 204 21.55 -18.91 -18.14
CA SER A 204 20.46 -19.43 -17.31
C SER A 204 20.20 -18.57 -16.08
N ARG A 205 21.26 -18.00 -15.48
CA ARG A 205 21.14 -17.05 -14.37
C ARG A 205 20.52 -15.72 -14.80
N ALA A 206 20.89 -15.19 -15.96
CA ALA A 206 20.30 -13.95 -16.49
C ALA A 206 18.80 -14.10 -16.74
N VAL A 207 18.39 -15.25 -17.28
CA VAL A 207 16.98 -15.60 -17.52
C VAL A 207 16.22 -15.79 -16.22
N LEU A 208 16.77 -16.53 -15.26
CA LEU A 208 16.16 -16.75 -13.94
C LEU A 208 15.94 -15.43 -13.17
N LEU A 209 16.80 -14.43 -13.37
CA LEU A 209 16.71 -13.10 -12.77
C LEU A 209 15.89 -12.09 -13.60
N ASN A 210 15.20 -12.54 -14.65
CA ASN A 210 14.43 -11.70 -15.57
C ASN A 210 15.23 -10.53 -16.22
N ARG A 211 16.53 -10.72 -16.45
CA ARG A 211 17.42 -9.68 -17.02
C ARG A 211 17.47 -9.78 -18.54
N LEU A 212 16.39 -9.37 -19.21
CA LEU A 212 16.26 -9.44 -20.68
C LEU A 212 17.46 -8.84 -21.45
N PRO A 213 17.96 -7.62 -21.14
CA PRO A 213 19.08 -7.05 -21.90
C PRO A 213 20.36 -7.87 -21.76
N VAL A 214 20.62 -8.42 -20.58
CA VAL A 214 21.78 -9.29 -20.31
C VAL A 214 21.63 -10.63 -21.07
N ALA A 215 20.45 -11.23 -21.06
CA ALA A 215 20.17 -12.43 -21.83
C ALA A 215 20.39 -12.20 -23.34
N ARG A 216 19.98 -11.04 -23.86
CA ARG A 216 20.25 -10.63 -25.26
C ARG A 216 21.73 -10.53 -25.57
N VAL A 217 22.49 -9.84 -24.71
CA VAL A 217 23.96 -9.73 -24.84
C VAL A 217 24.63 -11.11 -24.93
N LEU A 218 24.24 -12.01 -24.03
CA LEU A 218 24.80 -13.37 -23.98
C LEU A 218 24.40 -14.19 -25.21
N LEU A 219 23.14 -14.13 -25.64
CA LEU A 219 22.64 -14.86 -26.82
C LEU A 219 23.27 -14.40 -28.13
N GLU A 220 23.41 -13.09 -28.30
CA GLU A 220 24.02 -12.48 -29.48
C GLU A 220 25.56 -12.54 -29.45
N GLY A 221 26.16 -12.83 -28.30
CA GLY A 221 27.62 -12.94 -28.14
C GLY A 221 28.35 -11.60 -28.32
N ARG A 222 27.66 -10.47 -28.14
CA ARG A 222 28.21 -9.11 -28.32
C ARG A 222 27.64 -8.13 -27.29
N PRO A 223 28.44 -7.16 -26.82
CA PRO A 223 27.96 -6.12 -25.91
C PRO A 223 26.91 -5.22 -26.60
N LEU A 224 25.97 -4.69 -25.82
CA LEU A 224 25.02 -3.69 -26.32
C LEU A 224 25.74 -2.40 -26.67
N LEU A 225 25.29 -1.75 -27.75
CA LEU A 225 25.71 -0.39 -28.06
C LEU A 225 25.21 0.56 -26.96
N PRO A 226 26.03 1.54 -26.53
CA PRO A 226 25.56 2.53 -25.57
C PRO A 226 24.46 3.41 -26.15
N VAL A 227 23.61 3.95 -25.28
CA VAL A 227 22.54 4.88 -25.65
C VAL A 227 23.15 6.13 -26.30
N PRO A 228 22.62 6.60 -27.46
CA PRO A 228 23.08 7.84 -28.08
C PRO A 228 23.05 9.00 -27.08
N THR A 229 24.16 9.73 -26.99
CA THR A 229 24.35 10.72 -25.92
C THR A 229 24.26 12.13 -26.48
N LYS A 230 23.29 12.92 -26.01
CA LYS A 230 23.19 14.34 -26.34
C LYS A 230 24.21 15.15 -25.54
N THR A 231 24.89 16.10 -26.19
CA THR A 231 25.83 17.02 -25.54
C THR A 231 25.85 18.36 -26.27
N THR A 232 26.35 19.40 -25.60
CA THR A 232 26.47 20.75 -26.14
C THR A 232 27.91 21.07 -26.52
N CYS A 233 28.11 21.73 -27.65
CA CYS A 233 29.42 22.20 -28.08
C CYS A 233 29.96 23.25 -27.09
N PRO A 234 31.20 23.11 -26.59
CA PRO A 234 31.76 24.00 -25.58
C PRO A 234 32.07 25.39 -26.17
N ALA A 235 32.09 26.39 -25.31
CA ALA A 235 32.35 27.77 -25.70
C ALA A 235 33.71 27.93 -26.40
N GLY A 236 33.73 28.63 -27.54
CA GLY A 236 34.96 28.89 -28.31
C GLY A 236 35.42 27.76 -29.25
N GLN A 237 34.67 26.66 -29.38
CA GLN A 237 34.94 25.59 -30.36
C GLN A 237 33.97 25.69 -31.55
N MET A 238 34.43 25.28 -32.74
CA MET A 238 33.61 25.25 -33.97
C MET A 238 33.67 23.89 -34.66
N ALA A 239 32.74 23.65 -35.60
CA ALA A 239 32.76 22.49 -36.48
C ALA A 239 34.16 22.22 -37.08
N GLY A 240 34.58 20.96 -37.04
CA GLY A 240 35.91 20.52 -37.48
C GLY A 240 37.01 20.60 -36.42
N ASN A 241 36.80 21.29 -35.30
CA ASN A 241 37.76 21.26 -34.20
C ASN A 241 37.82 19.86 -33.58
N LYS A 242 39.05 19.43 -33.27
CA LYS A 242 39.29 18.21 -32.50
C LYS A 242 39.42 18.55 -31.02
N VAL A 243 38.58 17.91 -30.21
CA VAL A 243 38.49 18.21 -28.77
C VAL A 243 38.61 16.91 -27.98
N VAL A 244 39.36 16.94 -26.88
CA VAL A 244 39.46 15.78 -25.99
C VAL A 244 38.29 15.82 -25.00
N VAL A 245 37.51 14.75 -24.98
CA VAL A 245 36.36 14.57 -24.09
C VAL A 245 36.58 13.39 -23.16
N CYS A 246 35.91 13.44 -22.01
CA CYS A 246 35.80 12.32 -21.09
C CYS A 246 34.37 11.78 -21.12
N ALA A 247 34.20 10.49 -21.45
CA ALA A 247 32.93 9.80 -21.34
C ALA A 247 32.89 8.97 -20.05
N SER A 248 32.16 9.46 -19.06
CA SER A 248 31.95 8.75 -17.80
C SER A 248 30.70 7.89 -17.89
N TYR A 249 30.84 6.58 -17.69
CA TYR A 249 29.68 5.70 -17.50
C TYR A 249 28.82 6.20 -16.33
N GLN A 250 27.51 6.30 -16.53
CA GLN A 250 26.59 6.72 -15.48
C GLN A 250 25.83 5.52 -14.91
N SER A 251 25.06 4.86 -15.76
CA SER A 251 24.23 3.71 -15.41
C SER A 251 23.78 3.00 -16.67
N SER A 252 23.07 1.89 -16.53
CA SER A 252 22.28 1.34 -17.62
C SER A 252 20.93 2.08 -17.70
N ARG A 253 20.61 2.69 -18.85
CA ARG A 253 19.31 3.31 -19.14
C ARG A 253 18.65 2.51 -20.27
N GLU A 254 17.35 2.23 -20.14
CA GLU A 254 16.59 1.47 -21.15
C GLU A 254 17.20 0.09 -21.47
N GLY A 255 17.90 -0.50 -20.50
CA GLY A 255 18.58 -1.78 -20.70
C GLY A 255 19.87 -1.71 -21.50
N ALA A 256 20.41 -0.52 -21.81
CA ALA A 256 21.70 -0.33 -22.48
C ALA A 256 22.65 0.57 -21.66
N PRO A 257 23.98 0.46 -21.84
CA PRO A 257 24.94 1.34 -21.17
C PRO A 257 24.71 2.83 -21.51
N SER A 258 24.72 3.72 -20.51
CA SER A 258 24.63 5.17 -20.70
C SER A 258 25.90 5.87 -20.23
N TYR A 259 26.36 6.83 -21.04
CA TYR A 259 27.55 7.62 -20.74
C TYR A 259 27.20 9.11 -20.69
N HIS A 260 27.93 9.86 -19.88
CA HIS A 260 27.89 11.31 -19.84
C HIS A 260 29.19 11.88 -20.38
N ILE A 261 29.08 12.91 -21.21
CA ILE A 261 30.22 13.54 -21.87
C ILE A 261 30.59 14.81 -21.12
N ARG A 262 31.84 14.86 -20.66
CA ARG A 262 32.44 16.04 -20.05
C ARG A 262 33.62 16.53 -20.88
N TRP A 263 33.61 17.82 -21.17
CA TRP A 263 34.72 18.50 -21.82
C TRP A 263 35.90 18.65 -20.85
N LEU A 264 37.10 18.27 -21.29
CA LEU A 264 38.30 18.49 -20.48
C LEU A 264 38.82 19.92 -20.62
N THR A 265 39.30 20.47 -19.51
CA THR A 265 40.06 21.72 -19.50
C THR A 265 41.48 21.52 -20.02
N ALA A 266 42.14 22.59 -20.46
CA ALA A 266 43.53 22.53 -20.90
C ALA A 266 44.49 22.01 -19.82
N ALA A 267 44.21 22.31 -18.54
CA ALA A 267 44.99 21.81 -17.40
C ALA A 267 44.82 20.30 -17.21
N GLU A 268 43.60 19.78 -17.35
CA GLU A 268 43.32 18.34 -17.27
C GLU A 268 43.93 17.57 -18.44
N ILE A 269 43.92 18.15 -19.65
CA ILE A 269 44.60 17.56 -20.81
C ILE A 269 46.12 17.51 -20.55
N ALA A 270 46.72 18.59 -20.05
CA ALA A 270 48.13 18.63 -19.71
C ALA A 270 48.50 17.61 -18.63
N GLU A 271 47.65 17.42 -17.61
CA GLU A 271 47.84 16.42 -16.57
C GLU A 271 47.67 14.99 -17.10
N HIS A 272 46.67 14.76 -17.97
CA HIS A 272 46.49 13.48 -18.65
C HIS A 272 47.72 13.11 -19.48
N VAL A 273 48.25 14.05 -20.27
CA VAL A 273 49.49 13.85 -21.06
C VAL A 273 50.68 13.57 -20.15
N ARG A 274 50.83 14.32 -19.06
CA ARG A 274 51.91 14.13 -18.07
C ARG A 274 51.87 12.75 -17.42
N CYS A 275 50.69 12.32 -16.95
CA CYS A 275 50.53 11.00 -16.37
C CYS A 275 50.73 9.90 -17.44
N SER A 276 50.36 10.16 -18.70
CA SER A 276 50.50 9.18 -19.79
C SER A 276 51.96 8.94 -20.14
N LEU A 277 52.78 9.99 -20.10
CA LEU A 277 54.23 9.91 -20.24
C LEU A 277 54.88 9.11 -19.11
N LYS A 278 54.34 9.16 -17.89
CA LYS A 278 54.84 8.37 -16.74
C LYS A 278 54.45 6.90 -16.83
N LEU A 279 53.23 6.59 -17.28
CA LEU A 279 52.73 5.22 -17.41
C LEU A 279 53.20 4.53 -18.70
N GLY A 280 53.61 5.30 -19.72
CA GLY A 280 53.94 4.80 -21.05
C GLY A 280 52.72 4.56 -21.95
N PHE A 281 51.50 4.91 -21.50
CA PHE A 281 50.24 4.79 -22.24
C PHE A 281 49.17 5.76 -21.70
N PRO A 282 48.09 6.06 -22.46
CA PRO A 282 47.06 7.02 -22.06
C PRO A 282 46.41 6.67 -20.72
N CYS A 283 46.18 7.66 -19.86
CA CYS A 283 45.85 7.47 -18.43
C CYS A 283 44.45 6.95 -18.10
N SER A 284 43.55 6.84 -19.07
CA SER A 284 42.20 6.35 -18.84
C SER A 284 41.53 5.96 -20.14
N SER A 285 40.72 4.90 -20.08
CA SER A 285 39.91 4.41 -21.20
C SER A 285 38.85 5.41 -21.69
N ASN A 286 38.50 6.36 -20.84
CA ASN A 286 37.31 7.20 -21.05
C ASN A 286 37.61 8.51 -21.76
N HIS A 287 38.88 8.76 -22.10
CA HIS A 287 39.31 9.95 -22.82
C HIS A 287 39.51 9.65 -24.30
N PHE A 288 38.81 10.38 -25.17
CA PHE A 288 38.98 10.23 -26.61
C PHE A 288 38.87 11.59 -27.32
N GLU A 289 39.41 11.63 -28.54
CA GLU A 289 39.38 12.80 -29.40
C GLU A 289 38.09 12.77 -30.23
N LEU A 290 37.25 13.80 -30.06
CA LEU A 290 36.01 13.98 -30.80
C LEU A 290 36.20 15.11 -31.82
N THR A 291 35.88 14.83 -33.09
CA THR A 291 35.82 15.88 -34.13
C THR A 291 34.40 16.44 -34.18
N LEU A 292 34.25 17.75 -33.98
CA LEU A 292 32.93 18.38 -33.95
C LEU A 292 32.27 18.34 -35.34
N PRO A 293 31.01 17.90 -35.46
CA PRO A 293 30.36 17.70 -36.75
C PRO A 293 30.08 19.02 -37.50
N PRO A 294 29.90 18.97 -38.83
CA PRO A 294 29.55 20.16 -39.62
C PRO A 294 28.27 20.83 -39.10
N GLY A 295 28.27 22.16 -39.01
CA GLY A 295 27.11 22.93 -38.54
C GLY A 295 26.99 23.09 -37.02
N THR A 296 27.91 22.54 -36.22
CA THR A 296 27.96 22.83 -34.77
C THR A 296 28.79 24.08 -34.46
N GLY A 297 28.31 24.89 -33.52
CA GLY A 297 29.00 26.04 -32.94
C GLY A 297 28.74 26.14 -31.43
N PRO A 298 29.34 27.11 -30.71
CA PRO A 298 29.19 27.25 -29.26
C PRO A 298 27.72 27.20 -28.81
N GLY A 299 27.39 26.31 -27.87
CA GLY A 299 26.04 26.17 -27.32
C GLY A 299 25.06 25.35 -28.17
N ILE A 300 25.44 24.89 -29.37
CA ILE A 300 24.60 24.00 -30.19
C ILE A 300 24.66 22.57 -29.63
N GLU A 301 23.49 21.98 -29.43
CA GLU A 301 23.34 20.56 -29.08
C GLU A 301 23.57 19.65 -30.30
N PHE A 302 24.24 18.52 -30.06
CA PHE A 302 24.37 17.45 -31.03
C PHE A 302 24.35 16.09 -30.31
N THR A 303 24.13 15.02 -31.06
CA THR A 303 24.07 13.66 -30.50
C THR A 303 25.30 12.88 -30.95
N ILE A 304 25.96 12.23 -29.99
CA ILE A 304 27.03 11.26 -30.26
C ILE A 304 26.37 9.90 -30.45
N ASP A 305 26.45 9.39 -31.67
CA ASP A 305 26.14 8.01 -31.99
C ASP A 305 27.40 7.15 -31.78
N TRP A 306 27.27 6.15 -30.91
CA TRP A 306 28.38 5.25 -30.55
C TRP A 306 28.65 4.16 -31.59
N SER A 307 27.88 4.12 -32.69
CA SER A 307 28.02 3.13 -33.77
C SER A 307 29.08 3.46 -34.84
N ASP A 308 29.44 4.74 -35.02
CA ASP A 308 30.18 5.23 -36.20
C ASP A 308 31.71 5.42 -36.02
N GLY A 309 32.29 5.06 -34.87
CA GLY A 309 33.65 5.50 -34.50
C GLY A 309 34.70 4.42 -34.27
N VAL A 310 35.16 3.68 -35.30
CA VAL A 310 36.38 2.85 -35.17
C VAL A 310 37.23 2.87 -36.45
N GLY A 311 38.13 3.86 -36.57
CA GLY A 311 39.27 3.78 -37.47
C GLY A 311 40.45 3.06 -36.80
N GLU A 312 41.17 2.22 -37.54
CA GLU A 312 42.36 1.50 -37.06
C GLU A 312 43.38 2.47 -36.42
N GLY A 313 43.59 2.36 -35.11
CA GLY A 313 44.62 3.10 -34.37
C GLY A 313 44.14 4.17 -33.39
N SER A 314 42.84 4.50 -33.33
CA SER A 314 42.27 5.38 -32.30
C SER A 314 41.86 4.60 -31.04
N ALA A 315 41.97 5.21 -29.87
CA ALA A 315 41.35 4.68 -28.65
C ALA A 315 39.83 4.66 -28.87
N ALA A 316 39.28 3.48 -29.14
CA ALA A 316 37.85 3.32 -29.41
C ALA A 316 37.04 3.92 -28.26
N GLY A 317 36.06 4.76 -28.58
CA GLY A 317 35.14 5.31 -27.58
C GLY A 317 34.41 4.19 -26.82
N PRO A 318 33.76 4.48 -25.69
CA PRO A 318 32.96 3.49 -24.99
C PRO A 318 31.93 2.87 -25.94
N GLY A 319 31.93 1.53 -26.01
CA GLY A 319 30.88 0.78 -26.69
C GLY A 319 31.33 -0.21 -27.76
N VAL A 320 32.49 -0.01 -28.40
CA VAL A 320 32.91 -0.89 -29.51
C VAL A 320 34.40 -1.20 -29.41
N SER A 321 34.75 -2.45 -29.13
CA SER A 321 36.12 -2.94 -29.31
C SER A 321 36.35 -3.28 -30.78
N GLY A 322 37.53 -2.98 -31.32
CA GLY A 322 37.94 -3.40 -32.66
C GLY A 322 37.87 -4.93 -32.87
N ALA A 323 37.80 -5.73 -31.79
CA ALA A 323 37.59 -7.17 -31.86
C ALA A 323 36.20 -7.58 -32.40
N PHE A 324 35.20 -6.69 -32.35
CA PHE A 324 33.82 -6.95 -32.77
C PHE A 324 33.37 -6.12 -33.99
N ALA A 325 34.19 -5.15 -34.44
CA ALA A 325 33.92 -4.38 -35.65
C ALA A 325 34.03 -5.29 -36.89
N GLY A 326 32.94 -5.42 -37.66
CA GLY A 326 32.92 -6.15 -38.93
C GLY A 326 32.77 -7.68 -38.86
N ARG A 327 32.51 -8.28 -37.68
CA ARG A 327 32.21 -9.72 -37.56
C ARG A 327 30.71 -9.98 -37.50
N ALA A 328 30.19 -10.84 -38.38
CA ALA A 328 28.93 -11.55 -38.14
C ALA A 328 29.18 -12.53 -36.98
N SER A 329 28.74 -12.19 -35.77
CA SER A 329 29.16 -12.80 -34.50
C SER A 329 28.92 -14.32 -34.40
N PRO A 330 29.75 -15.05 -33.62
CA PRO A 330 29.41 -16.39 -33.16
C PRO A 330 28.21 -16.32 -32.20
N ARG A 331 27.16 -17.10 -32.47
CA ARG A 331 26.01 -17.27 -31.58
C ARG A 331 26.45 -18.02 -30.32
N THR A 332 25.72 -17.87 -29.21
CA THR A 332 25.91 -18.71 -28.00
C THR A 332 26.14 -20.18 -28.40
N PRO A 333 27.20 -20.84 -27.89
CA PRO A 333 27.51 -22.21 -28.27
C PRO A 333 26.33 -23.15 -28.02
N ALA A 334 26.10 -24.10 -28.93
CA ALA A 334 24.99 -25.05 -28.81
C ALA A 334 25.05 -25.88 -27.51
N VAL A 335 26.26 -26.10 -26.97
CA VAL A 335 26.51 -26.76 -25.68
C VAL A 335 25.90 -25.97 -24.52
N VAL A 336 25.98 -24.64 -24.55
CA VAL A 336 25.42 -23.75 -23.52
C VAL A 336 23.89 -23.74 -23.62
N LEU A 337 23.33 -23.71 -24.84
CA LEU A 337 21.87 -23.73 -25.07
C LEU A 337 21.20 -25.05 -24.65
N ARG A 338 21.91 -26.17 -24.74
CA ARG A 338 21.45 -27.51 -24.32
C ARG A 338 21.71 -27.82 -22.85
N ARG A 339 22.41 -26.94 -22.12
CA ARG A 339 22.79 -27.20 -20.72
C ARG A 339 21.56 -27.20 -19.81
N GLN A 340 21.55 -28.11 -18.84
CA GLN A 340 20.56 -28.16 -17.77
C GLN A 340 21.25 -27.94 -16.42
N ASP A 341 20.54 -27.31 -15.48
CA ASP A 341 21.03 -27.08 -14.11
C ASP A 341 20.98 -28.38 -13.28
N SER A 342 21.36 -28.30 -12.00
CA SER A 342 21.31 -29.44 -11.05
C SER A 342 19.91 -30.05 -10.88
N LYS A 343 18.83 -29.32 -11.21
CA LYS A 343 17.44 -29.79 -11.21
C LYS A 343 16.96 -30.24 -12.60
N CYS A 344 17.89 -30.45 -13.53
CA CYS A 344 17.63 -30.75 -14.94
C CYS A 344 16.81 -29.67 -15.66
N ARG A 345 16.77 -28.43 -15.17
CA ARG A 345 16.03 -27.35 -15.84
C ARG A 345 16.88 -26.77 -16.96
N SER A 346 16.30 -26.68 -18.16
CA SER A 346 16.90 -25.89 -19.26
C SER A 346 16.63 -24.40 -19.07
N VAL A 347 17.30 -23.54 -19.85
CA VAL A 347 17.04 -22.09 -19.81
C VAL A 347 15.57 -21.73 -20.12
N LEU A 348 14.86 -22.54 -20.92
CA LEU A 348 13.41 -22.36 -21.15
C LEU A 348 12.58 -22.66 -19.89
N HIS A 349 12.95 -23.68 -19.11
CA HIS A 349 12.28 -23.95 -17.82
C HIS A 349 12.52 -22.78 -16.86
N CYS A 350 13.74 -22.24 -16.83
CA CYS A 350 14.05 -21.05 -16.03
C CYS A 350 13.29 -19.80 -16.50
N CYS A 351 12.93 -19.70 -17.78
CA CYS A 351 12.14 -18.58 -18.31
C CYS A 351 10.65 -18.71 -17.96
N VAL A 352 10.10 -19.92 -18.09
CA VAL A 352 8.68 -20.21 -17.88
C VAL A 352 8.33 -20.33 -16.40
N ALA A 353 9.15 -21.03 -15.62
CA ALA A 353 8.96 -21.27 -14.20
C ALA A 353 10.23 -20.90 -13.39
N PRO A 354 10.59 -19.60 -13.36
CA PRO A 354 11.78 -19.11 -12.66
C PRO A 354 11.68 -19.27 -11.14
N LEU A 355 10.47 -19.11 -10.60
CA LEU A 355 10.18 -19.10 -9.17
C LEU A 355 9.46 -20.39 -8.75
N SER A 356 9.53 -20.72 -7.46
CA SER A 356 8.77 -21.83 -6.88
C SER A 356 7.25 -21.58 -6.91
N PHE A 357 6.84 -20.31 -6.93
CA PHE A 357 5.45 -19.89 -6.95
C PHE A 357 5.30 -18.59 -7.76
N GLY A 358 4.74 -18.71 -8.97
CA GLY A 358 4.61 -17.62 -9.95
C GLY A 358 5.71 -17.60 -11.02
N SER A 359 5.57 -16.71 -11.99
CA SER A 359 6.53 -16.51 -13.08
C SER A 359 6.60 -15.02 -13.48
N PHE A 360 7.62 -14.62 -14.24
CA PHE A 360 7.70 -13.25 -14.75
C PHE A 360 6.90 -13.04 -16.05
N GLU A 361 6.45 -14.13 -16.68
CA GLU A 361 5.78 -14.15 -18.00
C GLU A 361 6.43 -13.25 -19.06
N ASN A 362 7.76 -13.22 -19.08
CA ASN A 362 8.51 -12.42 -20.02
C ASN A 362 8.46 -13.06 -21.43
N THR A 363 7.46 -12.68 -22.20
CA THR A 363 7.23 -13.17 -23.57
C THR A 363 8.41 -12.83 -24.49
N GLU A 364 8.96 -11.61 -24.40
CA GLU A 364 10.10 -11.19 -25.23
C GLU A 364 11.34 -12.05 -24.97
N MET A 365 11.61 -12.38 -23.70
CA MET A 365 12.69 -13.29 -23.33
C MET A 365 12.48 -14.70 -23.90
N LEU A 366 11.25 -15.21 -23.82
CA LEU A 366 10.91 -16.52 -24.39
C LEU A 366 11.09 -16.54 -25.92
N GLU A 367 10.59 -15.53 -26.63
CA GLU A 367 10.76 -15.40 -28.08
C GLU A 367 12.24 -15.35 -28.47
N LEU A 368 13.05 -14.63 -27.70
CA LEU A 368 14.48 -14.52 -27.91
C LEU A 368 15.20 -15.87 -27.74
N LEU A 369 14.82 -16.65 -26.72
CA LEU A 369 15.38 -17.99 -26.48
C LEU A 369 14.98 -18.99 -27.58
N LEU A 370 13.73 -18.95 -28.03
CA LEU A 370 13.25 -19.78 -29.14
C LEU A 370 13.98 -19.44 -30.45
N LYS A 371 14.14 -18.15 -30.75
CA LYS A 371 14.90 -17.67 -31.92
C LYS A 371 16.37 -18.09 -31.87
N ALA A 372 16.95 -18.20 -30.67
CA ALA A 372 18.31 -18.67 -30.47
C ALA A 372 18.47 -20.19 -30.69
N GLY A 373 17.37 -20.95 -30.77
CA GLY A 373 17.38 -22.40 -31.02
C GLY A 373 17.56 -23.24 -29.76
N VAL A 374 17.10 -22.76 -28.60
CA VAL A 374 17.09 -23.56 -27.37
C VAL A 374 16.13 -24.76 -27.55
N PRO A 375 16.56 -26.00 -27.24
CA PRO A 375 15.70 -27.16 -27.41
C PRO A 375 14.53 -27.18 -26.41
N VAL A 376 13.34 -27.45 -26.94
CA VAL A 376 12.05 -27.41 -26.23
C VAL A 376 11.66 -28.78 -25.66
N GLU A 377 12.29 -29.85 -26.15
CA GLU A 377 12.04 -31.25 -25.80
C GLU A 377 12.73 -31.70 -24.50
N LEU A 378 13.60 -30.85 -23.94
CA LEU A 378 14.28 -31.15 -22.68
C LEU A 378 13.26 -31.24 -21.54
N ARG A 379 13.49 -32.18 -20.62
CA ARG A 379 12.63 -32.41 -19.46
C ARG A 379 13.38 -32.13 -18.16
N ASP A 380 12.69 -31.55 -17.21
CA ASP A 380 13.20 -31.34 -15.85
C ASP A 380 13.24 -32.64 -15.03
N VAL A 381 13.64 -32.53 -13.75
CA VAL A 381 13.69 -33.67 -12.83
C VAL A 381 12.31 -34.31 -12.57
N GLN A 382 11.22 -33.56 -12.74
CA GLN A 382 9.84 -34.04 -12.60
C GLN A 382 9.30 -34.66 -13.90
N GLY A 383 10.10 -34.62 -14.98
CA GLY A 383 9.72 -35.13 -16.28
C GLY A 383 8.88 -34.15 -17.10
N SER A 384 8.72 -32.90 -16.68
CA SER A 384 7.93 -31.89 -17.41
C SER A 384 8.81 -31.13 -18.41
N THR A 385 8.26 -30.77 -19.57
CA THR A 385 8.88 -29.83 -20.52
C THR A 385 8.50 -28.39 -20.17
N ALA A 386 9.27 -27.42 -20.68
CA ALA A 386 8.93 -26.00 -20.50
C ALA A 386 7.55 -25.63 -21.11
N VAL A 387 7.11 -26.32 -22.16
CA VAL A 387 5.78 -26.13 -22.76
C VAL A 387 4.68 -26.65 -21.83
N GLU A 388 4.88 -27.84 -21.25
CA GLU A 388 3.95 -28.43 -20.27
C GLU A 388 3.86 -27.56 -19.00
N LEU A 389 4.95 -26.93 -18.56
CA LEU A 389 4.91 -25.98 -17.44
C LEU A 389 4.20 -24.67 -17.80
N ALA A 390 4.34 -24.17 -19.04
CA ALA A 390 3.64 -22.97 -19.51
C ALA A 390 2.13 -23.20 -19.61
N ALA A 391 1.73 -24.43 -19.96
CA ALA A 391 0.34 -24.86 -20.01
C ALA A 391 -0.37 -24.79 -18.65
N LEU A 392 0.36 -24.99 -17.54
CA LEU A 392 -0.21 -24.93 -16.18
C LEU A 392 -0.51 -23.49 -15.72
N GLN A 393 -0.01 -22.46 -16.43
CA GLN A 393 -0.21 -21.06 -16.08
C GLN A 393 -1.52 -20.55 -16.69
N ARG A 394 -2.48 -20.14 -15.84
CA ARG A 394 -3.83 -19.72 -16.29
C ARG A 394 -3.84 -18.45 -17.14
N SER A 395 -2.80 -17.62 -17.08
CA SER A 395 -2.64 -16.46 -17.96
C SER A 395 -2.62 -16.86 -19.45
N GLY A 396 -2.07 -18.05 -19.76
CA GLY A 396 -1.85 -18.53 -21.12
C GLY A 396 -0.78 -17.79 -21.92
N CYS A 397 -0.20 -16.68 -21.40
CA CYS A 397 0.71 -15.80 -22.15
C CYS A 397 1.92 -16.54 -22.72
N MET A 398 2.64 -17.27 -21.86
CA MET A 398 3.84 -18.01 -22.26
C MET A 398 3.49 -19.19 -23.20
N HIS A 399 2.36 -19.87 -22.94
CA HIS A 399 1.89 -20.97 -23.80
C HIS A 399 1.51 -20.47 -25.20
N GLN A 400 0.92 -19.28 -25.30
CA GLN A 400 0.55 -18.67 -26.57
C GLN A 400 1.78 -18.35 -27.43
N VAL A 401 2.88 -17.89 -26.82
CA VAL A 401 4.16 -17.69 -27.53
C VAL A 401 4.69 -19.00 -28.12
N PHE A 402 4.67 -20.09 -27.34
CA PHE A 402 5.04 -21.41 -27.86
C PHE A 402 4.16 -21.84 -29.03
N ARG A 403 2.83 -21.69 -28.93
CA ARG A 403 1.88 -22.01 -30.00
C ARG A 403 2.09 -21.19 -31.27
N ALA A 404 2.47 -19.92 -31.13
CA ALA A 404 2.73 -19.04 -32.26
C ALA A 404 4.00 -19.44 -33.03
N GLN A 405 5.00 -20.03 -32.36
CA GLN A 405 6.30 -20.36 -32.96
C GLN A 405 6.50 -21.85 -33.28
N ILE A 406 5.74 -22.75 -32.67
CA ILE A 406 5.91 -24.21 -32.79
C ILE A 406 4.61 -24.86 -33.26
N VAL A 407 4.70 -25.61 -34.36
CA VAL A 407 3.57 -26.34 -34.94
C VAL A 407 3.24 -27.57 -34.08
N GLY A 408 1.95 -27.77 -33.79
CA GLY A 408 1.45 -28.99 -33.12
C GLY A 408 1.23 -28.88 -31.60
N ILE A 409 1.35 -27.69 -31.01
CA ILE A 409 1.02 -27.46 -29.60
C ILE A 409 -0.50 -27.18 -29.46
N GLU A 410 -1.19 -28.07 -28.76
CA GLU A 410 -2.64 -27.97 -28.51
C GLU A 410 -2.98 -26.88 -27.48
N ALA A 411 -4.25 -26.45 -27.49
CA ALA A 411 -4.78 -25.55 -26.48
C ALA A 411 -4.97 -26.29 -25.16
N VAL A 412 -4.65 -25.65 -24.05
CA VAL A 412 -4.71 -26.28 -22.73
C VAL A 412 -6.08 -25.99 -22.10
N PRO A 413 -6.78 -27.00 -21.55
CA PRO A 413 -7.99 -26.79 -20.76
C PRO A 413 -7.67 -26.07 -19.45
N SER A 414 -8.59 -25.23 -18.96
CA SER A 414 -8.43 -24.51 -17.68
C SER A 414 -8.20 -25.51 -16.54
N VAL A 415 -7.09 -25.34 -15.80
CA VAL A 415 -6.85 -26.11 -14.57
C VAL A 415 -7.85 -25.62 -13.52
N PRO A 416 -8.72 -26.48 -12.97
CA PRO A 416 -9.64 -26.10 -11.91
C PRO A 416 -8.85 -25.66 -10.66
N LEU A 417 -9.24 -24.55 -10.03
CA LEU A 417 -8.76 -24.26 -8.68
C LEU A 417 -9.29 -25.33 -7.73
N GLU A 418 -8.40 -25.95 -6.97
CA GLU A 418 -8.80 -26.78 -5.85
C GLU A 418 -9.34 -25.88 -4.72
N ALA A 419 -10.64 -25.61 -4.75
CA ALA A 419 -11.37 -25.18 -3.57
C ALA A 419 -11.69 -26.42 -2.72
N SER A 420 -10.68 -26.98 -2.05
CA SER A 420 -10.88 -28.08 -1.11
C SER A 420 -10.87 -27.55 0.32
N GLY A 421 -12.04 -27.50 0.94
CA GLY A 421 -12.17 -27.25 2.37
C GLY A 421 -13.62 -27.23 2.83
N ASP A 422 -13.84 -27.49 4.11
CA ASP A 422 -15.16 -27.40 4.74
C ASP A 422 -15.58 -25.93 4.84
N TRP A 423 -16.73 -25.60 4.26
CA TRP A 423 -17.31 -24.25 4.31
C TRP A 423 -17.95 -23.99 5.66
N PRO A 424 -17.86 -22.76 6.20
CA PRO A 424 -18.60 -22.43 7.42
C PRO A 424 -20.10 -22.61 7.19
N MET A 425 -20.80 -23.13 8.20
CA MET A 425 -22.24 -23.35 8.09
C MET A 425 -22.99 -22.02 7.93
N ALA A 426 -23.89 -21.91 6.96
CA ALA A 426 -24.64 -20.68 6.75
C ALA A 426 -25.55 -20.34 7.95
N VAL A 427 -25.69 -19.04 8.24
CA VAL A 427 -26.62 -18.48 9.25
C VAL A 427 -27.57 -17.47 8.60
N ASP A 428 -28.80 -17.38 9.10
CA ASP A 428 -29.78 -16.38 8.64
C ASP A 428 -29.73 -15.15 9.56
N VAL A 429 -28.82 -14.24 9.24
CA VAL A 429 -28.60 -13.01 10.00
C VAL A 429 -29.88 -12.16 10.10
N GLY A 430 -30.73 -12.18 9.07
CA GLY A 430 -31.98 -11.39 9.05
C GLY A 430 -32.96 -11.91 10.09
N SER A 431 -33.33 -13.19 9.97
CA SER A 431 -34.26 -13.85 10.89
C SER A 431 -33.76 -13.85 12.34
N ASP A 432 -32.46 -14.09 12.55
CA ASP A 432 -31.87 -14.16 13.88
C ASP A 432 -31.80 -12.77 14.55
N CYS A 433 -31.50 -11.72 13.79
CA CYS A 433 -31.55 -10.34 14.28
C CYS A 433 -32.98 -9.95 14.70
N ASP A 434 -33.98 -10.23 13.85
CA ASP A 434 -35.39 -9.93 14.14
C ASP A 434 -35.87 -10.67 15.40
N SER A 435 -35.42 -11.92 15.58
CA SER A 435 -35.70 -12.71 16.78
C SER A 435 -35.09 -12.10 18.05
N SER A 436 -33.84 -11.64 18.00
CA SER A 436 -33.19 -10.97 19.14
C SER A 436 -33.92 -9.68 19.52
N LEU A 437 -34.34 -8.90 18.52
CA LEU A 437 -35.08 -7.66 18.75
C LEU A 437 -36.44 -7.95 19.40
N ALA A 438 -37.18 -8.94 18.88
CA ALA A 438 -38.46 -9.37 19.45
C ALA A 438 -38.31 -9.90 20.90
N ALA A 439 -37.26 -10.67 21.18
CA ALA A 439 -36.99 -11.21 22.51
C ALA A 439 -36.61 -10.12 23.52
N ALA A 440 -35.79 -9.15 23.11
CA ALA A 440 -35.46 -7.99 23.94
C ALA A 440 -36.73 -7.18 24.27
N GLU A 441 -37.57 -6.92 23.26
CA GLU A 441 -38.85 -6.23 23.41
C GLU A 441 -39.80 -6.99 24.35
N ALA A 442 -39.92 -8.30 24.22
CA ALA A 442 -40.74 -9.13 25.09
C ALA A 442 -40.24 -9.16 26.55
N LYS A 443 -38.93 -9.26 26.76
CA LYS A 443 -38.31 -9.25 28.09
C LYS A 443 -38.52 -7.92 28.81
N ILE A 444 -38.43 -6.82 28.08
CA ILE A 444 -38.72 -5.47 28.61
C ILE A 444 -40.21 -5.34 28.94
N MET A 445 -41.10 -5.79 28.06
CA MET A 445 -42.56 -5.80 28.30
C MET A 445 -42.95 -6.63 29.52
N ALA A 446 -42.18 -7.68 29.84
CA ALA A 446 -42.39 -8.54 31.01
C ALA A 446 -41.80 -7.98 32.32
N LEU A 447 -40.69 -7.23 32.27
CA LEU A 447 -40.01 -6.67 33.45
C LEU A 447 -40.75 -5.47 34.05
N CYS A 448 -41.38 -4.67 33.19
CA CYS A 448 -42.32 -3.64 33.58
C CYS A 448 -43.25 -3.43 32.38
N PRO A 449 -44.57 -3.71 32.47
CA PRO A 449 -45.53 -2.98 31.67
C PRO A 449 -45.54 -1.55 32.23
N ALA A 450 -44.45 -0.81 32.03
CA ALA A 450 -44.39 0.57 32.45
C ALA A 450 -45.54 1.25 31.71
N PRO A 451 -46.54 1.81 32.41
CA PRO A 451 -47.57 2.59 31.74
C PRO A 451 -46.86 3.63 30.88
N ALA A 452 -47.36 3.88 29.68
CA ALA A 452 -46.72 4.80 28.75
C ALA A 452 -46.33 6.08 29.52
N PRO A 453 -45.06 6.50 29.48
CA PRO A 453 -44.57 7.55 30.33
C PRO A 453 -45.31 8.84 30.00
N LEU A 454 -45.72 9.55 31.05
CA LEU A 454 -46.24 10.91 30.91
C LEU A 454 -45.19 11.78 30.22
N ASP A 455 -45.62 12.60 29.26
CA ASP A 455 -44.74 13.60 28.67
C ASP A 455 -44.18 14.51 29.78
N SER A 456 -42.88 14.80 29.73
CA SER A 456 -42.19 15.58 30.76
C SER A 456 -42.72 17.01 30.93
N LYS A 457 -43.50 17.51 29.96
CA LYS A 457 -44.16 18.82 30.03
C LYS A 457 -45.58 18.76 30.60
N PHE A 458 -46.12 17.58 30.87
CA PHE A 458 -47.39 17.46 31.57
C PHE A 458 -47.20 17.82 33.06
N MET A 459 -47.73 18.98 33.45
CA MET A 459 -47.76 19.41 34.84
C MET A 459 -48.87 18.69 35.59
N ARG A 460 -48.50 17.96 36.63
CA ARG A 460 -49.49 17.30 37.49
C ARG A 460 -50.36 18.36 38.18
N PRO A 461 -51.69 18.15 38.31
CA PRO A 461 -52.59 19.10 38.99
C PRO A 461 -52.17 19.40 40.43
N SER A 462 -51.55 18.44 41.12
CA SER A 462 -50.93 18.60 42.44
C SER A 462 -49.80 17.60 42.64
N ALA A 463 -48.95 17.84 43.65
CA ALA A 463 -47.86 16.93 44.03
C ALA A 463 -48.36 15.51 44.40
N ASN A 464 -49.61 15.39 44.85
CA ASN A 464 -50.21 14.12 45.25
C ASN A 464 -51.02 13.44 44.12
N SER A 465 -51.07 14.01 42.92
CA SER A 465 -51.87 13.46 41.82
C SER A 465 -51.22 12.19 41.25
N ASP A 466 -51.97 11.08 41.24
CA ASP A 466 -51.61 9.86 40.52
C ASP A 466 -52.14 9.94 39.09
N CYS A 467 -51.27 10.30 38.15
CA CYS A 467 -51.58 10.42 36.74
C CYS A 467 -50.90 9.28 35.97
N VAL A 468 -51.63 8.63 35.08
CA VAL A 468 -51.09 7.59 34.17
C VAL A 468 -51.65 7.77 32.77
N VAL A 469 -50.98 7.27 31.73
CA VAL A 469 -51.60 7.21 30.39
C VAL A 469 -52.69 6.13 30.40
N ALA A 470 -53.87 6.49 29.90
CA ALA A 470 -55.04 5.61 29.82
C ALA A 470 -54.91 4.63 28.64
N ASN A 471 -55.48 3.43 28.81
CA ASN A 471 -55.59 2.45 27.73
C ASN A 471 -56.95 2.56 27.04
N GLY A 472 -56.98 2.34 25.73
CA GLY A 472 -58.20 2.30 24.92
C GLY A 472 -58.97 0.99 25.07
N ALA A 473 -60.07 0.86 24.32
CA ALA A 473 -60.89 -0.35 24.32
C ALA A 473 -60.16 -1.60 23.80
N ASP A 474 -59.07 -1.43 23.05
CA ASP A 474 -58.17 -2.48 22.56
C ASP A 474 -57.06 -2.86 23.54
N GLY A 475 -57.04 -2.26 24.74
CA GLY A 475 -56.05 -2.54 25.78
C GLY A 475 -54.68 -1.90 25.54
N LEU A 476 -54.50 -1.12 24.47
CA LEU A 476 -53.26 -0.39 24.19
C LEU A 476 -53.31 1.04 24.73
N PRO A 477 -52.16 1.64 25.11
CA PRO A 477 -52.11 3.02 25.57
C PRO A 477 -52.58 3.99 24.50
N LEU A 478 -53.42 4.95 24.88
CA LEU A 478 -53.86 6.07 24.04
C LEU A 478 -52.76 7.15 24.01
N ASP A 479 -51.67 6.84 23.32
CA ASP A 479 -50.55 7.76 23.08
C ASP A 479 -50.05 7.61 21.64
N LEU A 480 -49.69 8.74 21.03
CA LEU A 480 -49.15 8.80 19.69
C LEU A 480 -48.16 9.93 19.54
N THR A 481 -47.23 9.73 18.61
CA THR A 481 -46.37 10.79 18.08
C THR A 481 -46.42 10.74 16.56
N MET A 482 -46.57 11.90 15.96
CA MET A 482 -46.64 12.04 14.52
C MET A 482 -45.77 13.20 14.06
N THR A 483 -45.21 13.10 12.87
CA THR A 483 -44.50 14.21 12.23
C THR A 483 -45.20 14.62 10.95
N LYS A 484 -45.03 15.86 10.57
CA LYS A 484 -45.39 16.33 9.24
C LYS A 484 -44.25 17.17 8.73
N VAL A 485 -43.62 16.68 7.66
CA VAL A 485 -42.62 17.42 6.92
C VAL A 485 -43.21 17.84 5.59
N ASP A 486 -43.12 19.12 5.28
CA ASP A 486 -43.54 19.70 4.01
C ASP A 486 -42.63 20.89 3.70
N VAL A 487 -41.63 20.65 2.84
CA VAL A 487 -40.66 21.66 2.45
C VAL A 487 -41.13 22.51 1.26
N SER A 488 -42.30 22.23 0.68
CA SER A 488 -42.81 22.92 -0.52
C SER A 488 -43.22 24.37 -0.27
N LEU A 489 -43.44 24.75 0.99
CA LEU A 489 -43.93 26.07 1.39
C LEU A 489 -42.82 27.09 1.74
N GLY A 490 -41.56 26.80 1.40
CA GLY A 490 -40.42 27.71 1.58
C GLY A 490 -40.22 28.15 3.05
N PRO A 491 -40.21 29.46 3.37
CA PRO A 491 -40.07 29.94 4.75
C PRO A 491 -41.26 29.58 5.66
N TYR A 492 -42.37 29.09 5.10
CA TYR A 492 -43.50 28.52 5.83
C TYR A 492 -43.54 26.99 5.79
N GLY A 493 -42.43 26.36 5.37
CA GLY A 493 -42.24 24.91 5.39
C GLY A 493 -42.60 24.33 6.76
N GLN A 494 -43.31 23.21 6.74
CA GLN A 494 -43.75 22.55 7.95
C GLN A 494 -42.71 21.50 8.31
N ASN A 495 -42.00 21.69 9.41
CA ASN A 495 -41.17 20.64 10.01
C ASN A 495 -41.63 20.46 11.46
N VAL A 496 -42.80 19.84 11.61
CA VAL A 496 -43.56 19.89 12.86
C VAL A 496 -43.85 18.51 13.42
N PHE A 497 -43.85 18.40 14.74
CA PHE A 497 -44.31 17.22 15.45
C PHE A 497 -45.68 17.47 16.09
N TYR A 498 -46.41 16.38 16.34
CA TYR A 498 -47.64 16.37 17.11
C TYR A 498 -47.66 15.13 18.00
N ARG A 499 -47.65 15.34 19.31
CA ARG A 499 -47.78 14.30 20.32
C ARG A 499 -49.11 14.44 21.04
N MET A 500 -49.77 13.32 21.31
CA MET A 500 -51.05 13.31 22.01
C MET A 500 -51.12 12.10 22.96
N GLN A 501 -51.53 12.35 24.20
CA GLN A 501 -51.72 11.36 25.26
C GLN A 501 -53.09 11.54 25.92
N VAL A 502 -53.78 10.45 26.23
CA VAL A 502 -54.91 10.49 27.18
C VAL A 502 -54.38 10.10 28.55
N ILE A 503 -54.51 11.00 29.51
CA ILE A 503 -53.99 10.85 30.88
C ILE A 503 -55.17 10.64 31.82
N HIS A 504 -55.14 9.59 32.62
CA HIS A 504 -56.10 9.31 33.69
C HIS A 504 -55.53 9.81 35.03
N GLU A 505 -56.19 10.79 35.65
CA GLU A 505 -55.93 11.18 37.04
C GLU A 505 -56.77 10.28 37.96
N ARG A 506 -56.13 9.28 38.56
CA ARG A 506 -56.83 8.23 39.32
C ARG A 506 -57.49 8.76 40.60
N ASN A 507 -56.96 9.83 41.19
CA ASN A 507 -57.47 10.38 42.44
C ASN A 507 -58.85 11.04 42.28
N GLN A 508 -59.08 11.72 41.15
CA GLN A 508 -60.33 12.41 40.83
C GLN A 508 -61.17 11.67 39.79
N ASP A 509 -60.67 10.51 39.34
CA ASP A 509 -61.22 9.70 38.25
C ASP A 509 -61.63 10.53 37.02
N ASN A 510 -60.72 11.41 36.59
CA ASN A 510 -60.92 12.25 35.41
C ASN A 510 -59.89 11.92 34.32
N TYR A 511 -60.21 12.27 33.08
CA TYR A 511 -59.36 12.01 31.93
C TYR A 511 -58.92 13.33 31.30
N ILE A 512 -57.66 13.47 30.94
CA ILE A 512 -57.08 14.69 30.40
C ILE A 512 -56.41 14.33 29.09
N ILE A 513 -56.89 14.90 27.99
CA ILE A 513 -56.21 14.78 26.70
C ILE A 513 -55.08 15.82 26.71
N PHE A 514 -53.85 15.35 26.79
CA PHE A 514 -52.65 16.16 26.63
C PHE A 514 -52.22 16.14 25.17
N THR A 515 -52.07 17.32 24.59
CA THR A 515 -51.60 17.50 23.21
C THR A 515 -50.41 18.44 23.23
N LYS A 516 -49.37 18.11 22.47
CA LYS A 516 -48.13 18.88 22.39
C LYS A 516 -47.67 18.93 20.94
N TRP A 517 -47.36 20.12 20.45
CA TRP A 517 -47.00 20.34 19.06
C TRP A 517 -45.99 21.47 18.93
N GLY A 518 -45.14 21.38 17.93
CA GLY A 518 -44.11 22.38 17.69
C GLY A 518 -43.22 21.99 16.53
N ARG A 519 -42.12 22.73 16.37
CA ARG A 519 -41.07 22.33 15.42
C ARG A 519 -40.31 21.13 15.93
N ILE A 520 -39.89 20.24 15.03
CA ILE A 520 -39.12 19.04 15.40
C ILE A 520 -37.80 19.49 16.06
N GLY A 521 -37.52 19.00 17.28
CA GLY A 521 -36.35 19.37 18.06
C GLY A 521 -36.57 20.53 19.04
N ASP A 522 -37.70 21.23 18.96
CA ASP A 522 -38.14 22.24 19.92
C ASP A 522 -39.06 21.62 21.00
N VAL A 523 -39.22 22.31 22.13
CA VAL A 523 -40.13 21.93 23.22
C VAL A 523 -41.59 21.99 22.77
N GLY A 524 -41.93 22.95 21.91
CA GLY A 524 -43.28 23.17 21.39
C GLY A 524 -44.28 23.74 22.40
N GLN A 525 -45.50 23.99 21.92
CA GLN A 525 -46.67 24.36 22.72
C GLN A 525 -47.42 23.10 23.16
N PHE A 526 -48.18 23.21 24.26
CA PHE A 526 -48.99 22.11 24.75
C PHE A 526 -50.33 22.60 25.32
N GLN A 527 -51.32 21.72 25.30
CA GLN A 527 -52.66 21.95 25.82
C GLN A 527 -53.17 20.70 26.53
N THR A 528 -53.87 20.90 27.64
CA THR A 528 -54.63 19.88 28.35
C THR A 528 -56.13 20.14 28.15
N THR A 529 -56.88 19.09 27.82
CA THR A 529 -58.35 19.16 27.68
C THR A 529 -58.99 18.11 28.60
N PRO A 530 -59.64 18.52 29.71
CA PRO A 530 -60.29 17.59 30.62
C PRO A 530 -61.55 16.99 29.99
N LYS A 531 -61.82 15.73 30.34
CA LYS A 531 -62.96 14.91 29.93
C LYS A 531 -63.45 14.08 31.14
N PRO A 532 -64.78 13.94 31.30
CA PRO A 532 -65.35 13.28 32.47
C PRO A 532 -65.25 11.75 32.42
N THR A 533 -65.11 11.14 31.24
CA THR A 533 -65.06 9.68 31.09
C THR A 533 -64.02 9.24 30.05
N LEU A 534 -63.50 8.02 30.20
CA LEU A 534 -62.58 7.41 29.23
C LEU A 534 -63.18 7.36 27.83
N LYS A 535 -64.46 7.01 27.71
CA LYS A 535 -65.15 6.86 26.43
C LYS A 535 -65.24 8.19 25.67
N GLU A 536 -65.48 9.29 26.37
CA GLU A 536 -65.46 10.63 25.77
C GLU A 536 -64.04 11.05 25.39
N ALA A 537 -63.05 10.74 26.22
CA ALA A 537 -61.65 11.03 25.94
C ALA A 537 -61.12 10.25 24.72
N GLU A 538 -61.42 8.96 24.62
CA GLU A 538 -61.08 8.08 23.50
C GLU A 538 -61.78 8.51 22.20
N THR A 539 -63.05 8.91 22.28
CA THR A 539 -63.78 9.44 21.12
C THR A 539 -63.13 10.72 20.59
N GLU A 540 -62.77 11.66 21.48
CA GLU A 540 -62.10 12.88 21.07
C GLU A 540 -60.66 12.61 20.59
N PHE A 541 -59.93 11.68 21.21
CA PHE A 541 -58.61 11.22 20.76
C PHE A 541 -58.68 10.67 19.32
N CYS A 542 -59.61 9.75 19.05
CA CYS A 542 -59.81 9.17 17.71
C CYS A 542 -60.21 10.23 16.69
N LYS A 543 -61.06 11.20 17.09
CA LYS A 543 -61.47 12.32 16.25
C LYS A 543 -60.29 13.25 15.92
N ILE A 544 -59.44 13.58 16.88
CA ILE A 544 -58.23 14.38 16.65
C ILE A 544 -57.27 13.61 15.75
N PHE A 545 -57.03 12.32 16.00
CA PHE A 545 -56.19 11.47 15.16
C PHE A 545 -56.69 11.42 13.72
N LYS A 546 -57.98 11.14 13.50
CA LYS A 546 -58.59 11.13 12.17
C LYS A 546 -58.48 12.48 11.47
N SER A 547 -58.64 13.59 12.20
CA SER A 547 -58.47 14.94 11.65
C SER A 547 -57.02 15.22 11.23
N LYS A 548 -56.03 14.82 12.06
CA LYS A 548 -54.61 15.10 11.84
C LYS A 548 -53.92 14.15 10.87
N ALA A 549 -54.22 12.85 10.95
CA ALA A 549 -53.57 11.79 10.16
C ALA A 549 -54.42 11.33 8.97
N GLY A 550 -55.74 11.52 9.03
CA GLY A 550 -56.66 11.09 7.97
C GLY A 550 -56.97 9.59 7.98
N ASN A 551 -56.48 8.83 8.95
CA ASN A 551 -56.75 7.40 9.14
C ASN A 551 -57.65 7.15 10.36
N GLU A 552 -58.31 6.00 10.39
CA GLU A 552 -59.04 5.55 11.58
C GLU A 552 -58.05 4.97 12.60
N TRP A 553 -58.19 5.32 13.89
CA TRP A 553 -57.30 4.81 14.94
C TRP A 553 -57.35 3.28 15.09
N ALA A 554 -58.51 2.68 14.80
CA ALA A 554 -58.68 1.22 14.81
C ALA A 554 -57.91 0.50 13.69
N ALA A 555 -57.61 1.18 12.58
CA ALA A 555 -56.86 0.65 11.44
C ALA A 555 -55.42 1.20 11.38
N ARG A 556 -54.87 1.55 12.55
CA ARG A 556 -53.53 2.14 12.65
C ARG A 556 -52.39 1.21 12.26
N ASP A 557 -52.60 -0.11 12.27
CA ASP A 557 -51.58 -1.09 11.86
C ASP A 557 -51.40 -1.08 10.33
N ASP A 558 -52.47 -0.78 9.57
CA ASP A 558 -52.47 -0.60 8.11
C ASP A 558 -52.38 0.90 7.74
N PHE A 559 -51.60 1.68 8.48
CA PHE A 559 -51.53 3.13 8.29
C PHE A 559 -51.02 3.50 6.88
N VAL A 560 -51.82 4.29 6.15
CA VAL A 560 -51.42 4.86 4.86
C VAL A 560 -51.27 6.37 4.98
N LYS A 561 -50.07 6.88 4.68
CA LYS A 561 -49.79 8.32 4.65
C LYS A 561 -50.71 9.03 3.64
N LYS A 562 -51.40 10.08 4.10
CA LYS A 562 -52.24 10.94 3.25
C LYS A 562 -51.55 12.28 2.95
N PRO A 563 -51.73 12.84 1.74
CA PRO A 563 -51.19 14.16 1.38
C PRO A 563 -51.59 15.24 2.39
N GLY A 564 -50.62 16.06 2.82
CA GLY A 564 -50.84 17.16 3.76
C GLY A 564 -51.21 16.77 5.20
N LYS A 565 -51.24 15.47 5.53
CA LYS A 565 -51.54 14.94 6.87
C LYS A 565 -50.29 14.45 7.58
N TYR A 566 -50.40 14.22 8.88
CA TYR A 566 -49.31 13.74 9.71
C TYR A 566 -48.97 12.26 9.41
N GLN A 567 -47.67 11.93 9.41
CA GLN A 567 -47.14 10.56 9.39
C GLN A 567 -47.12 10.01 10.82
N LEU A 568 -47.73 8.85 11.05
CA LEU A 568 -47.71 8.17 12.33
C LEU A 568 -46.35 7.49 12.56
N HIS A 569 -45.80 7.64 13.76
CA HIS A 569 -44.62 6.91 14.23
C HIS A 569 -45.02 5.92 15.31
N THR A 570 -44.57 4.67 15.17
CA THR A 570 -44.80 3.63 16.18
C THR A 570 -43.92 3.92 17.40
N MET A 571 -44.52 4.41 18.47
CA MET A 571 -43.83 4.66 19.74
C MET A 571 -43.68 3.36 20.51
N LYS A 572 -42.45 2.85 20.60
CA LYS A 572 -42.14 1.78 21.54
C LYS A 572 -41.82 2.42 22.89
N TYR A 573 -42.62 2.15 23.92
CA TYR A 573 -42.43 2.65 25.30
C TYR A 573 -41.29 1.96 26.05
N SER A 574 -40.45 1.24 25.33
CA SER A 574 -39.19 0.73 25.83
C SER A 574 -38.33 1.91 26.28
N THR A 575 -38.02 1.97 27.56
CA THR A 575 -37.03 2.88 28.15
C THR A 575 -35.59 2.52 27.75
N THR A 576 -35.43 1.47 26.96
CA THR A 576 -34.16 0.80 26.71
C THR A 576 -33.61 1.31 25.40
N LYS A 577 -32.47 2.00 25.46
CA LYS A 577 -31.74 2.43 24.27
C LYS A 577 -31.27 1.18 23.50
N PRO A 578 -31.02 1.29 22.20
CA PRO A 578 -30.46 0.22 21.39
C PRO A 578 -29.16 -0.41 21.92
N ALA A 579 -28.30 0.44 22.47
CA ALA A 579 -27.08 0.05 23.16
C ALA A 579 -27.33 -0.75 24.44
N ASP A 580 -28.58 -0.84 24.90
CA ASP A 580 -29.03 -1.62 26.04
C ASP A 580 -29.67 -2.96 25.59
N ALA A 581 -30.14 -3.06 24.33
CA ALA A 581 -30.59 -4.32 23.72
C ALA A 581 -29.42 -5.24 23.35
N LEU A 582 -28.29 -4.64 22.94
CA LEU A 582 -27.02 -5.31 22.69
C LEU A 582 -26.25 -5.44 24.02
N ASN A 583 -26.50 -6.53 24.76
CA ASN A 583 -25.89 -6.77 26.07
C ASN A 583 -24.65 -7.65 25.95
N MET A 584 -23.64 -7.17 25.22
CA MET A 584 -22.39 -7.91 24.97
C MET A 584 -21.61 -8.23 26.24
N ALA A 585 -21.77 -7.42 27.29
CA ALA A 585 -21.15 -7.67 28.60
C ALA A 585 -21.70 -8.92 29.30
N SER A 586 -22.92 -9.35 28.96
CA SER A 586 -23.55 -10.55 29.52
C SER A 586 -23.30 -11.83 28.71
N TRP A 587 -22.58 -11.73 27.59
CA TRP A 587 -22.35 -12.88 26.70
C TRP A 587 -21.48 -13.92 27.38
N LYS A 588 -22.06 -15.12 27.57
CA LYS A 588 -21.29 -16.28 28.00
C LYS A 588 -20.49 -16.78 26.80
N ARG A 589 -19.16 -16.63 26.85
CA ARG A 589 -18.28 -17.10 25.78
C ARG A 589 -18.32 -18.62 25.72
N LEU A 590 -19.06 -19.16 24.75
CA LEU A 590 -18.95 -20.57 24.38
C LEU A 590 -17.60 -20.79 23.68
N PRO A 591 -16.99 -21.98 23.83
CA PRO A 591 -15.73 -22.29 23.17
C PRO A 591 -15.91 -22.19 21.66
N VAL A 592 -14.92 -21.57 21.02
CA VAL A 592 -14.85 -21.47 19.56
C VAL A 592 -14.47 -22.83 18.99
N THR A 593 -15.20 -23.30 17.99
CA THR A 593 -15.06 -24.65 17.42
C THR A 593 -14.72 -24.67 15.94
N GLU A 594 -15.08 -23.63 15.18
CA GLU A 594 -14.88 -23.57 13.73
C GLU A 594 -13.85 -22.52 13.32
N THR A 595 -13.85 -21.36 13.98
CA THR A 595 -13.00 -20.23 13.60
C THR A 595 -11.52 -20.52 13.88
N PRO A 596 -10.62 -20.41 12.87
CA PRO A 596 -9.17 -20.59 13.07
C PRO A 596 -8.62 -19.69 14.17
N PHE A 597 -7.76 -20.23 15.03
CA PHE A 597 -7.23 -19.52 16.20
C PHE A 597 -6.66 -18.12 15.89
N PRO A 598 -5.85 -17.92 14.82
CA PRO A 598 -5.35 -16.57 14.49
C PRO A 598 -6.47 -15.58 14.17
N LEU A 599 -7.53 -16.04 13.51
CA LEU A 599 -8.66 -15.19 13.06
C LEU A 599 -9.60 -14.78 14.19
N GLN A 600 -9.66 -15.57 15.27
CA GLN A 600 -10.52 -15.27 16.43
C GLN A 600 -10.28 -13.86 16.96
N ARG A 601 -9.01 -13.45 17.05
CA ARG A 601 -8.60 -12.12 17.51
C ARG A 601 -9.24 -11.02 16.68
N LEU A 602 -9.11 -11.08 15.35
CA LEU A 602 -9.67 -10.08 14.45
C LEU A 602 -11.19 -9.95 14.60
N LEU A 603 -11.91 -11.08 14.63
CA LEU A 603 -13.37 -11.08 14.74
C LEU A 603 -13.85 -10.61 16.10
N GLU A 604 -13.17 -10.96 17.18
CA GLU A 604 -13.54 -10.53 18.53
C GLU A 604 -13.33 -9.03 18.75
N THR A 605 -12.27 -8.45 18.18
CA THR A 605 -12.11 -6.98 18.21
C THR A 605 -13.29 -6.27 17.51
N CYS A 606 -13.93 -6.93 16.54
CA CYS A 606 -15.15 -6.41 15.90
C CYS A 606 -16.41 -6.50 16.81
N THR A 607 -16.36 -7.20 17.94
CA THR A 607 -17.49 -7.37 18.89
C THR A 607 -17.53 -6.35 20.02
N GLU A 608 -16.66 -5.34 20.03
CA GLU A 608 -16.56 -4.46 21.18
C GLU A 608 -17.50 -3.25 21.13
N ARG A 609 -18.13 -2.96 22.28
CA ARG A 609 -19.14 -1.90 22.43
C ARG A 609 -18.62 -0.52 22.05
N GLY A 610 -17.33 -0.26 22.32
CA GLY A 610 -16.68 1.01 22.02
C GLY A 610 -16.62 1.32 20.52
N LEU A 611 -16.41 0.30 19.68
CA LEU A 611 -16.34 0.46 18.23
C LEU A 611 -17.70 0.86 17.67
N LEU A 612 -18.77 0.16 18.06
CA LEU A 612 -20.12 0.44 17.59
C LEU A 612 -20.65 1.79 18.12
N ALA A 613 -20.39 2.11 19.39
CA ALA A 613 -20.87 3.34 20.03
C ALA A 613 -20.21 4.60 19.46
N ARG A 614 -18.88 4.57 19.22
CA ARG A 614 -18.16 5.70 18.58
C ARG A 614 -18.67 5.95 17.18
N VAL A 615 -18.90 4.88 16.43
CA VAL A 615 -19.33 4.93 15.04
C VAL A 615 -20.78 5.43 14.91
N LEU A 616 -21.70 4.96 15.76
CA LEU A 616 -23.07 5.49 15.81
C LEU A 616 -23.14 6.96 16.26
N THR A 617 -22.24 7.38 17.16
CA THR A 617 -22.15 8.78 17.60
C THR A 617 -21.66 9.68 16.47
N SER A 618 -20.65 9.24 15.71
CA SER A 618 -20.11 10.00 14.57
C SER A 618 -21.11 10.19 13.42
N ALA A 619 -22.09 9.30 13.27
CA ALA A 619 -23.13 9.39 12.24
C ALA A 619 -24.27 10.36 12.58
N ASN A 620 -24.32 10.90 13.81
CA ASN A 620 -25.27 11.95 14.23
C ASN A 620 -26.77 11.57 14.10
N ILE A 621 -27.13 10.31 14.38
CA ILE A 621 -28.48 9.74 14.22
C ILE A 621 -29.18 9.55 15.58
N ASP A 622 -30.33 10.20 15.76
CA ASP A 622 -31.10 10.26 17.04
C ASP A 622 -31.84 8.93 17.37
N GLN A 623 -32.11 8.08 16.37
CA GLN A 623 -32.74 6.76 16.55
C GLN A 623 -32.05 5.66 15.72
N PRO A 624 -30.98 5.04 16.25
CA PRO A 624 -30.19 4.11 15.46
C PRO A 624 -30.90 2.76 15.15
N LEU A 625 -32.01 2.41 15.84
CA LEU A 625 -32.71 1.12 15.61
C LEU A 625 -33.84 1.15 14.59
N GLY A 626 -34.55 2.28 14.43
CA GLY A 626 -35.57 2.39 13.39
C GLY A 626 -34.97 2.14 11.99
N LEU A 627 -33.68 2.42 11.86
CA LEU A 627 -32.85 2.31 10.67
C LEU A 627 -32.12 0.97 10.53
N LEU A 628 -32.15 0.06 11.53
CA LEU A 628 -31.67 -1.32 11.34
C LEU A 628 -32.57 -2.12 10.41
N LYS A 629 -33.83 -1.69 10.25
CA LYS A 629 -34.72 -2.28 9.26
C LYS A 629 -34.20 -1.90 7.87
N ARG A 630 -34.04 -2.91 7.01
CA ARG A 630 -33.50 -2.74 5.64
C ARG A 630 -34.36 -1.83 4.75
N GLN A 631 -35.67 -1.74 5.02
CA GLN A 631 -36.65 -1.07 4.15
C GLN A 631 -36.58 0.47 4.17
N PRO A 632 -36.59 1.18 5.33
CA PRO A 632 -36.59 2.65 5.32
C PRO A 632 -35.32 3.28 4.73
N LEU A 633 -34.16 2.66 4.94
CA LEU A 633 -32.88 3.13 4.35
C LEU A 633 -32.88 2.96 2.83
N ALA A 634 -33.36 1.82 2.33
CA ALA A 634 -33.47 1.57 0.90
C ALA A 634 -34.44 2.58 0.22
N GLU A 635 -35.62 2.82 0.83
CA GLU A 635 -36.59 3.80 0.32
C GLU A 635 -36.02 5.23 0.30
N ALA A 636 -35.30 5.64 1.36
CA ALA A 636 -34.65 6.95 1.42
C ALA A 636 -33.58 7.11 0.33
N LEU A 637 -32.77 6.08 0.08
CA LEU A 637 -31.77 6.07 -0.99
C LEU A 637 -32.43 6.16 -2.38
N GLU A 638 -33.49 5.39 -2.64
CA GLU A 638 -34.24 5.45 -3.90
C GLU A 638 -34.79 6.87 -4.17
N LEU A 639 -35.33 7.53 -3.14
CA LEU A 639 -35.83 8.91 -3.25
C LEU A 639 -34.71 9.91 -3.55
N LEU A 640 -33.53 9.78 -2.94
CA LEU A 640 -32.39 10.64 -3.25
C LEU A 640 -31.86 10.41 -4.68
N TYR A 641 -31.84 9.16 -5.15
CA TYR A 641 -31.53 8.84 -6.55
C TYR A 641 -32.58 9.40 -7.52
N LYS A 642 -33.83 9.56 -7.10
CA LYS A 642 -34.87 10.28 -7.86
C LYS A 642 -34.66 11.80 -7.86
N ILE A 643 -34.22 12.39 -6.75
CA ILE A 643 -33.95 13.84 -6.63
C ILE A 643 -32.74 14.26 -7.49
N LYS A 644 -31.69 13.43 -7.55
CA LYS A 644 -30.45 13.74 -8.30
C LYS A 644 -30.70 14.21 -9.76
N PRO A 645 -31.44 13.47 -10.62
CA PRO A 645 -31.72 13.91 -11.99
C PRO A 645 -32.66 15.12 -12.04
N LEU A 646 -33.58 15.27 -11.09
CA LEU A 646 -34.49 16.42 -11.04
C LEU A 646 -33.73 17.73 -10.76
N VAL A 647 -32.76 17.71 -9.85
CA VAL A 647 -31.88 18.86 -9.57
C VAL A 647 -31.11 19.28 -10.82
N ARG A 648 -30.59 18.29 -11.57
CA ARG A 648 -29.90 18.54 -12.85
C ARG A 648 -30.84 19.19 -13.88
N GLN A 649 -32.04 18.65 -14.05
CA GLN A 649 -33.06 19.21 -14.95
C GLN A 649 -33.44 20.64 -14.55
N ALA A 650 -33.57 20.93 -13.25
CA ALA A 650 -33.85 22.27 -12.75
C ALA A 650 -32.73 23.27 -13.09
N ASN A 651 -31.47 22.86 -12.99
CA ASN A 651 -30.32 23.71 -13.32
C ASN A 651 -30.22 23.94 -14.83
N GLU A 652 -30.43 22.90 -15.64
CA GLU A 652 -30.46 23.00 -17.10
C GLU A 652 -31.57 23.95 -17.57
N GLU A 653 -32.77 23.85 -17.00
CA GLU A 653 -33.89 24.74 -17.35
C GLU A 653 -33.62 26.20 -16.93
N ARG A 654 -32.98 26.45 -15.77
CA ARG A 654 -32.54 27.79 -15.35
C ARG A 654 -31.49 28.40 -16.29
N SER A 655 -30.68 27.58 -16.95
CA SER A 655 -29.62 28.04 -17.86
C SER A 655 -30.11 28.38 -19.28
N LYS A 656 -31.36 28.02 -19.64
CA LYS A 656 -31.93 28.30 -20.96
C LYS A 656 -32.24 29.79 -21.13
N ALA A 657 -32.01 30.31 -22.33
CA ALA A 657 -32.31 31.71 -22.69
C ALA A 657 -33.82 32.07 -22.57
N SER A 658 -34.70 31.07 -22.64
CA SER A 658 -36.13 31.19 -22.35
C SER A 658 -36.50 30.11 -21.34
N THR A 659 -36.48 30.48 -20.07
CA THR A 659 -36.82 29.61 -18.94
C THR A 659 -38.34 29.42 -18.86
N SER A 660 -38.80 28.17 -18.85
CA SER A 660 -40.21 27.90 -18.57
C SER A 660 -40.46 27.80 -17.05
N GLY A 661 -41.15 28.81 -16.51
CA GLY A 661 -41.50 28.87 -15.09
C GLY A 661 -42.37 27.71 -14.64
N ASP A 662 -43.28 27.23 -15.49
CA ASP A 662 -44.18 26.11 -15.19
C ASP A 662 -43.42 24.79 -15.04
N THR A 663 -42.39 24.55 -15.85
CA THR A 663 -41.56 23.34 -15.72
C THR A 663 -40.65 23.41 -14.51
N LEU A 664 -40.07 24.58 -14.21
CA LEU A 664 -39.28 24.76 -13.00
C LEU A 664 -40.11 24.55 -11.74
N GLN A 665 -41.34 25.05 -11.71
CA GLN A 665 -42.23 24.85 -10.57
C GLN A 665 -42.56 23.37 -10.37
N LYS A 666 -42.89 22.63 -11.45
CA LYS A 666 -43.15 21.18 -11.36
C LYS A 666 -41.95 20.40 -10.83
N ILE A 667 -40.74 20.71 -11.32
CA ILE A 667 -39.52 20.04 -10.85
C ILE A 667 -39.26 20.39 -9.38
N ALA A 668 -39.44 21.64 -8.98
CA ALA A 668 -39.30 22.08 -7.59
C ALA A 668 -40.32 21.38 -6.67
N ASP A 669 -41.57 21.22 -7.10
CA ASP A 669 -42.62 20.53 -6.36
C ASP A 669 -42.27 19.04 -6.17
N GLU A 670 -41.74 18.37 -7.21
CA GLU A 670 -41.30 16.97 -7.13
C GLU A 670 -40.09 16.80 -6.20
N ILE A 671 -39.10 17.70 -6.28
CA ILE A 671 -37.94 17.72 -5.37
C ILE A 671 -38.42 17.93 -3.93
N ALA A 672 -39.33 18.87 -3.70
CA ALA A 672 -39.85 19.16 -2.37
C ALA A 672 -40.66 17.97 -1.80
N ALA A 673 -41.47 17.31 -2.62
CA ALA A 673 -42.24 16.13 -2.19
C ALA A 673 -41.31 14.96 -1.80
N ALA A 674 -40.31 14.67 -2.63
CA ALA A 674 -39.33 13.62 -2.35
C ALA A 674 -38.46 13.97 -1.12
N SER A 675 -38.00 15.22 -1.02
CA SER A 675 -37.22 15.72 0.12
C SER A 675 -38.00 15.58 1.43
N SER A 676 -39.28 15.98 1.43
CA SER A 676 -40.16 15.85 2.60
C SER A 676 -40.26 14.39 3.06
N ARG A 677 -40.37 13.45 2.12
CA ARG A 677 -40.41 12.01 2.42
C ARG A 677 -39.07 11.50 2.99
N VAL A 678 -37.93 11.97 2.48
CA VAL A 678 -36.60 11.62 3.02
C VAL A 678 -36.48 12.07 4.49
N TYR A 679 -36.85 13.31 4.80
CA TYR A 679 -36.85 13.83 6.18
C TYR A 679 -37.84 13.09 7.12
N GLU A 680 -38.91 12.53 6.58
CA GLU A 680 -39.85 11.68 7.35
C GLU A 680 -39.28 10.29 7.64
N LEU A 681 -38.54 9.70 6.67
CA LEU A 681 -37.90 8.39 6.81
C LEU A 681 -36.66 8.44 7.71
N VAL A 682 -35.91 9.55 7.68
CA VAL A 682 -34.66 9.74 8.40
C VAL A 682 -34.70 11.08 9.17
N PRO A 683 -35.24 11.09 10.41
CA PRO A 683 -35.36 12.30 11.21
C PRO A 683 -33.98 12.86 11.60
N THR A 684 -33.73 14.15 11.31
CA THR A 684 -32.44 14.83 11.61
C THR A 684 -32.57 15.92 12.67
N ARG A 685 -31.55 16.06 13.52
CA ARG A 685 -31.53 16.98 14.67
C ARG A 685 -31.27 18.46 14.32
N ASN A 686 -30.82 18.75 13.10
CA ASN A 686 -30.15 20.01 12.74
C ASN A 686 -31.08 21.22 12.50
N PHE A 687 -32.40 21.08 12.63
CA PHE A 687 -33.37 22.13 12.26
C PHE A 687 -34.16 22.69 13.45
N LYS A 688 -33.51 22.83 14.62
CA LYS A 688 -34.19 23.35 15.82
C LYS A 688 -34.68 24.79 15.68
N HIS A 689 -33.96 25.62 14.93
CA HIS A 689 -34.28 27.04 14.75
C HIS A 689 -34.59 27.44 13.30
N ASP A 690 -34.26 26.57 12.33
CA ASP A 690 -34.50 26.78 10.89
C ASP A 690 -35.50 25.77 10.32
N ASN A 691 -36.14 26.10 9.20
CA ASN A 691 -36.95 25.12 8.47
C ASN A 691 -36.04 24.14 7.74
N ALA A 692 -36.48 22.89 7.58
CA ALA A 692 -35.80 21.93 6.71
C ALA A 692 -35.86 22.44 5.25
N PRO A 693 -34.71 22.70 4.60
CA PRO A 693 -34.71 23.15 3.22
C PRO A 693 -35.02 21.97 2.28
N PRO A 694 -35.55 22.23 1.07
CA PRO A 694 -35.59 21.21 0.04
C PRO A 694 -34.16 20.74 -0.30
N ILE A 695 -34.00 19.46 -0.63
CA ILE A 695 -32.72 18.89 -1.07
C ILE A 695 -32.56 19.21 -2.56
N ASP A 696 -32.41 20.49 -2.89
CA ASP A 696 -32.48 21.02 -4.26
C ASP A 696 -31.11 21.39 -4.85
N GLN A 697 -30.04 21.21 -4.07
CA GLN A 697 -28.66 21.40 -4.52
C GLN A 697 -27.97 20.06 -4.72
N ALA A 698 -27.16 19.96 -5.78
CA ALA A 698 -26.38 18.76 -6.07
C ALA A 698 -25.48 18.39 -4.87
N LYS A 699 -24.80 19.36 -4.26
CA LYS A 699 -23.98 19.16 -3.05
C LYS A 699 -24.77 18.58 -1.88
N ALA A 700 -26.01 19.03 -1.67
CA ALA A 700 -26.86 18.53 -0.59
C ALA A 700 -27.29 17.08 -0.82
N VAL A 701 -27.73 16.72 -2.04
CA VAL A 701 -28.08 15.34 -2.41
C VAL A 701 -26.90 14.40 -2.13
N LYS A 702 -25.71 14.81 -2.57
CA LYS A 702 -24.46 14.05 -2.42
C LYS A 702 -24.14 13.75 -0.95
N GLN A 703 -24.20 14.76 -0.08
CA GLN A 703 -23.96 14.61 1.36
C GLN A 703 -24.95 13.64 2.02
N TRP A 704 -26.22 13.70 1.61
CA TRP A 704 -27.26 12.83 2.15
C TRP A 704 -27.02 11.36 1.81
N ILE A 705 -26.70 11.04 0.54
CA ILE A 705 -26.45 9.65 0.15
C ILE A 705 -25.21 9.10 0.89
N PHE A 706 -24.17 9.91 1.07
CA PHE A 706 -22.98 9.52 1.84
C PHE A 706 -23.31 9.13 3.29
N ASN A 707 -24.06 9.98 4.01
CA ASN A 707 -24.44 9.71 5.40
C ASN A 707 -25.26 8.41 5.50
N LEU A 708 -26.15 8.15 4.54
CA LEU A 708 -26.97 6.93 4.54
C LEU A 708 -26.16 5.66 4.25
N ASN A 709 -25.20 5.70 3.33
CA ASN A 709 -24.36 4.53 3.04
C ASN A 709 -23.44 4.18 4.21
N GLN A 710 -22.86 5.18 4.89
CA GLN A 710 -22.15 4.93 6.15
C GLN A 710 -23.08 4.27 7.18
N THR A 711 -24.32 4.75 7.28
CA THR A 711 -25.32 4.18 8.18
C THR A 711 -25.63 2.72 7.85
N ASP A 712 -25.69 2.34 6.57
CA ASP A 712 -25.96 0.96 6.14
C ASP A 712 -24.81 -0.02 6.46
N ASP A 713 -23.55 0.38 6.28
CA ASP A 713 -22.37 -0.42 6.70
C ASP A 713 -22.44 -0.74 8.20
N ILE A 714 -22.71 0.29 9.00
CA ILE A 714 -22.82 0.19 10.46
C ILE A 714 -24.02 -0.68 10.85
N ALA A 715 -25.16 -0.48 10.18
CA ALA A 715 -26.36 -1.27 10.40
C ALA A 715 -26.13 -2.76 10.06
N CYS A 716 -25.33 -3.07 9.05
CA CYS A 716 -24.95 -4.45 8.74
C CYS A 716 -24.16 -5.10 9.88
N ALA A 717 -23.10 -4.45 10.34
CA ALA A 717 -22.31 -4.96 11.47
C ALA A 717 -23.19 -5.17 12.72
N ALA A 718 -24.06 -4.21 13.04
CA ALA A 718 -24.99 -4.31 14.16
C ALA A 718 -25.97 -5.49 14.03
N ARG A 719 -26.50 -5.75 12.82
CA ARG A 719 -27.39 -6.90 12.55
C ARG A 719 -26.68 -8.24 12.78
N ILE A 720 -25.43 -8.37 12.34
CA ILE A 720 -24.62 -9.59 12.58
C ILE A 720 -24.45 -9.83 14.09
N LEU A 721 -24.12 -8.79 14.85
CA LEU A 721 -23.93 -8.90 16.31
C LEU A 721 -25.22 -9.22 17.06
N LEU A 722 -26.36 -8.66 16.64
CA LEU A 722 -27.68 -9.01 17.20
C LEU A 722 -28.07 -10.45 16.89
N GLY A 723 -27.79 -10.94 15.68
CA GLY A 723 -27.96 -12.35 15.34
C GLY A 723 -27.10 -13.27 16.21
N ALA A 724 -25.85 -12.89 16.46
CA ALA A 724 -24.96 -13.63 17.38
C ALA A 724 -25.55 -13.70 18.80
N GLN A 725 -26.14 -12.60 19.29
CA GLN A 725 -26.81 -12.57 20.58
C GLN A 725 -28.04 -13.50 20.63
N ALA A 726 -28.83 -13.60 19.56
CA ALA A 726 -29.96 -14.54 19.50
C ALA A 726 -29.54 -16.01 19.62
N LYS A 727 -28.31 -16.34 19.19
CA LYS A 727 -27.78 -17.71 19.20
C LYS A 727 -26.72 -17.97 20.26
N ILE A 728 -26.56 -17.06 21.22
CA ILE A 728 -25.49 -17.07 22.22
C ILE A 728 -25.43 -18.37 23.04
N ASP A 729 -26.57 -19.04 23.26
CA ASP A 729 -26.65 -20.30 24.00
C ASP A 729 -26.25 -21.54 23.16
N THR A 730 -26.18 -21.40 21.84
CA THR A 730 -25.97 -22.50 20.89
C THR A 730 -24.64 -22.42 20.13
N ILE A 731 -24.17 -21.21 19.84
CA ILE A 731 -22.99 -20.95 19.00
C ILE A 731 -22.18 -19.83 19.64
N SER A 732 -20.84 -19.95 19.63
CA SER A 732 -19.98 -18.86 20.06
C SER A 732 -20.17 -17.63 19.16
N PRO A 733 -20.20 -16.40 19.69
CA PRO A 733 -20.35 -15.19 18.85
C PRO A 733 -19.33 -15.10 17.73
N VAL A 734 -18.11 -15.58 17.96
CA VAL A 734 -17.03 -15.61 16.98
C VAL A 734 -17.35 -16.53 15.82
N ASP A 735 -17.80 -17.76 16.11
CA ASP A 735 -18.24 -18.72 15.10
C ASP A 735 -19.47 -18.22 14.35
N TYR A 736 -20.43 -17.57 15.05
CA TYR A 736 -21.60 -16.98 14.39
C TYR A 736 -21.19 -15.88 13.39
N MET A 737 -20.28 -14.99 13.78
CA MET A 737 -19.77 -13.96 12.86
C MET A 737 -19.03 -14.58 11.68
N TYR A 738 -18.14 -15.54 11.92
CA TYR A 738 -17.40 -16.22 10.86
C TYR A 738 -18.35 -16.86 9.85
N ARG A 739 -19.40 -17.52 10.32
CA ARG A 739 -20.50 -18.05 9.50
C ARG A 739 -21.27 -16.96 8.74
N ALA A 740 -21.52 -15.82 9.40
CA ALA A 740 -22.21 -14.69 8.79
C ALA A 740 -21.42 -14.00 7.68
N LEU A 741 -20.09 -14.16 7.63
CA LEU A 741 -19.27 -13.63 6.54
C LEU A 741 -19.55 -14.35 5.22
N GLY A 742 -19.99 -15.61 5.26
CA GLY A 742 -20.16 -16.42 4.04
C GLY A 742 -18.87 -16.66 3.26
N MET A 743 -17.71 -16.56 3.93
CA MET A 743 -16.38 -16.68 3.34
C MET A 743 -15.52 -17.66 4.15
N GLN A 744 -14.70 -18.45 3.45
CA GLN A 744 -13.68 -19.27 4.10
C GLN A 744 -12.38 -18.45 4.22
N LEU A 745 -11.82 -18.36 5.43
CA LEU A 745 -10.56 -17.64 5.68
C LEU A 745 -9.53 -18.60 6.27
N VAL A 746 -8.49 -18.92 5.49
CA VAL A 746 -7.46 -19.90 5.88
C VAL A 746 -6.12 -19.18 6.12
N PRO A 747 -5.52 -19.25 7.32
CA PRO A 747 -4.22 -18.62 7.57
C PRO A 747 -3.12 -19.29 6.74
N LEU A 748 -2.23 -18.49 6.15
CA LEU A 748 -1.12 -18.99 5.37
C LEU A 748 -0.01 -19.59 6.28
N PRO A 749 0.52 -20.79 5.96
CA PRO A 749 1.66 -21.36 6.68
C PRO A 749 2.92 -20.50 6.55
N HIS A 750 3.72 -20.43 7.62
CA HIS A 750 4.94 -19.60 7.68
C HIS A 750 6.06 -20.05 6.73
N ASP A 751 6.01 -21.29 6.25
CA ASP A 751 6.94 -21.88 5.28
C ASP A 751 6.37 -21.93 3.86
N SER A 752 5.16 -21.40 3.65
CA SER A 752 4.52 -21.42 2.33
C SER A 752 5.19 -20.45 1.35
N VAL A 753 5.41 -20.93 0.12
CA VAL A 753 5.95 -20.14 -0.99
C VAL A 753 5.01 -18.99 -1.41
N GLU A 754 3.71 -19.14 -1.15
CA GLU A 754 2.73 -18.07 -1.32
C GLU A 754 2.97 -16.93 -0.32
N LEU A 755 3.18 -17.25 0.97
CA LEU A 755 3.53 -16.23 1.96
C LEU A 755 4.85 -15.54 1.63
N GLN A 756 5.85 -16.27 1.12
CA GLN A 756 7.11 -15.69 0.67
C GLN A 756 6.90 -14.60 -0.39
N LEU A 757 6.04 -14.86 -1.38
CA LEU A 757 5.72 -13.90 -2.44
C LEU A 757 4.98 -12.68 -1.90
N LEU A 758 4.01 -12.87 -1.00
CA LEU A 758 3.27 -11.76 -0.39
C LEU A 758 4.17 -10.92 0.54
N GLU A 759 5.04 -11.56 1.32
CA GLU A 759 6.05 -10.87 2.14
C GLU A 759 6.98 -10.04 1.26
N GLN A 760 7.46 -10.59 0.15
CA GLN A 760 8.28 -9.87 -0.83
C GLN A 760 7.53 -8.66 -1.40
N TYR A 761 6.26 -8.82 -1.77
CA TYR A 761 5.44 -7.72 -2.29
C TYR A 761 5.27 -6.60 -1.25
N ILE A 762 4.91 -6.95 -0.01
CA ILE A 762 4.77 -6.01 1.09
C ILE A 762 6.10 -5.29 1.35
N CYS A 763 7.19 -6.04 1.53
CA CYS A 763 8.50 -5.50 1.92
C CYS A 763 9.19 -4.66 0.83
N ARG A 764 8.96 -4.93 -0.46
CA ARG A 764 9.48 -4.08 -1.54
C ARG A 764 8.81 -2.70 -1.58
N SER A 765 7.58 -2.60 -1.11
CA SER A 765 6.86 -1.33 -1.01
C SER A 765 7.03 -0.62 0.34
N GLN A 766 7.23 -1.39 1.42
CA GLN A 766 7.51 -0.92 2.77
C GLN A 766 8.46 -1.92 3.48
N PRO A 767 9.77 -1.65 3.57
CA PRO A 767 10.72 -2.56 4.18
C PRO A 767 10.34 -2.97 5.61
N GLN A 768 10.54 -4.25 5.93
CA GLN A 768 10.29 -4.84 7.26
C GLN A 768 8.82 -4.82 7.74
N ALA A 769 7.86 -4.49 6.86
CA ALA A 769 6.44 -4.49 7.22
C ALA A 769 5.83 -5.89 7.41
N CYS A 770 6.45 -6.92 6.81
CA CYS A 770 6.07 -8.33 7.01
C CYS A 770 7.34 -9.16 7.14
N LEU A 771 7.44 -9.98 8.19
CA LEU A 771 8.61 -10.82 8.47
C LEU A 771 8.20 -12.26 8.85
N LEU A 772 7.01 -12.69 8.44
CA LEU A 772 6.38 -13.94 8.91
C LEU A 772 6.99 -15.19 8.26
N PHE A 773 7.58 -15.09 7.07
CA PHE A 773 8.13 -16.23 6.35
C PHE A 773 9.41 -16.76 7.02
N THR A 774 9.52 -18.09 7.14
CA THR A 774 10.63 -18.77 7.85
C THR A 774 11.50 -19.67 6.96
N GLY A 775 11.15 -19.83 5.68
CA GLY A 775 11.87 -20.69 4.75
C GLY A 775 13.18 -20.09 4.18
N GLU A 776 13.77 -20.80 3.21
CA GLU A 776 14.98 -20.34 2.51
C GLU A 776 14.70 -19.05 1.72
N GLY A 777 15.54 -18.03 1.91
CA GLY A 777 15.35 -16.71 1.29
C GLY A 777 14.42 -15.78 2.08
N ALA A 778 14.10 -16.09 3.33
CA ALA A 778 13.39 -15.18 4.21
C ALA A 778 14.17 -13.86 4.46
N GLN A 779 13.44 -12.76 4.61
CA GLN A 779 14.02 -11.44 4.83
C GLN A 779 14.99 -11.44 6.02
N GLU A 780 16.11 -10.72 5.90
CA GLU A 780 17.03 -10.53 7.01
C GLU A 780 16.36 -9.74 8.13
N LEU A 781 16.52 -10.23 9.36
CA LEU A 781 16.05 -9.50 10.53
C LEU A 781 16.93 -8.27 10.78
N PRO A 782 16.36 -7.15 11.28
CA PRO A 782 17.14 -5.96 11.66
C PRO A 782 18.30 -6.35 12.58
N LYS A 783 19.52 -5.84 12.34
CA LYS A 783 20.68 -6.11 13.19
C LYS A 783 20.54 -5.33 14.51
N LEU A 784 20.80 -6.00 15.64
CA LEU A 784 20.86 -5.33 16.96
C LEU A 784 22.17 -4.56 17.10
N GLN A 785 22.12 -3.41 17.77
CA GLN A 785 23.34 -2.76 18.25
C GLN A 785 23.93 -3.54 19.45
N PRO A 786 25.26 -3.55 19.64
CA PRO A 786 25.89 -4.21 20.78
C PRO A 786 25.35 -3.67 22.11
N GLY A 787 24.81 -4.56 22.96
CA GLY A 787 24.25 -4.19 24.27
C GLY A 787 22.73 -3.97 24.30
N GLN A 788 22.04 -4.02 23.16
CA GLN A 788 20.57 -4.10 23.13
C GLN A 788 20.10 -5.55 23.18
N GLU A 789 19.31 -5.90 24.18
CA GLU A 789 18.53 -7.15 24.18
C GLU A 789 17.25 -6.97 23.35
N ARG A 790 16.93 -7.95 22.49
CA ARG A 790 15.61 -7.99 21.84
C ARG A 790 14.57 -8.33 22.90
N PRO A 791 13.54 -7.50 23.13
CA PRO A 791 12.48 -7.87 24.04
C PRO A 791 11.78 -9.14 23.50
N LEU A 792 11.83 -10.23 24.26
CA LEU A 792 11.03 -11.43 23.99
C LEU A 792 9.56 -11.10 24.26
N LYS A 793 8.78 -11.15 23.20
CA LYS A 793 7.43 -10.61 23.09
C LYS A 793 6.42 -11.75 23.13
N TRP A 794 5.73 -11.90 24.24
CA TRP A 794 4.65 -12.86 24.46
C TRP A 794 3.31 -12.30 23.96
N GLN A 795 2.51 -13.15 23.34
CA GLN A 795 1.19 -12.76 22.83
C GLN A 795 0.21 -12.48 23.97
N ALA A 796 -0.64 -11.46 23.81
CA ALA A 796 -1.66 -11.07 24.79
C ALA A 796 -2.71 -12.19 25.03
N ILE A 797 -3.12 -12.36 26.29
CA ILE A 797 -4.17 -13.29 26.67
C ILE A 797 -5.51 -12.57 26.74
N ARG A 798 -6.50 -13.13 26.04
CA ARG A 798 -7.82 -12.57 25.84
C ARG A 798 -8.76 -12.67 27.06
N ASP A 799 -8.52 -13.62 27.96
CA ASP A 799 -9.45 -13.98 29.04
C ASP A 799 -8.74 -14.28 30.37
N ALA A 800 -7.44 -13.96 30.49
CA ALA A 800 -6.73 -14.27 31.72
C ALA A 800 -6.98 -13.20 32.78
N ARG A 801 -7.45 -13.67 33.94
CA ARG A 801 -7.46 -12.86 35.15
C ARG A 801 -6.04 -12.43 35.47
N CYS A 802 -5.86 -11.13 35.63
CA CYS A 802 -4.58 -10.57 35.99
C CYS A 802 -4.60 -10.26 37.48
N CYS A 803 -3.48 -10.46 38.15
CA CYS A 803 -3.36 -10.09 39.56
C CYS A 803 -2.12 -9.25 39.77
N THR A 804 -2.17 -8.31 40.71
CA THR A 804 -0.94 -7.66 41.19
C THR A 804 -0.16 -8.60 42.12
N ALA A 805 1.10 -8.29 42.40
CA ALA A 805 1.87 -8.97 43.46
C ALA A 805 1.15 -8.99 44.83
N ASN A 806 0.22 -8.05 45.06
CA ASN A 806 -0.57 -7.91 46.28
C ASN A 806 -1.94 -8.64 46.23
N GLY A 807 -2.22 -9.43 45.18
CA GLY A 807 -3.43 -10.26 45.11
C GLY A 807 -4.72 -9.51 44.74
N VAL A 808 -4.64 -8.26 44.27
CA VAL A 808 -5.80 -7.56 43.70
C VAL A 808 -6.04 -8.11 42.29
N ASP A 809 -7.21 -8.73 42.07
CA ASP A 809 -7.70 -9.09 40.73
C ASP A 809 -7.85 -7.79 39.93
N LEU A 810 -6.93 -7.55 38.99
CA LEU A 810 -7.03 -6.49 38.02
C LEU A 810 -8.01 -6.93 36.91
N PRO A 811 -8.71 -5.97 36.29
CA PRO A 811 -9.53 -6.25 35.12
C PRO A 811 -8.68 -6.84 33.99
N LEU A 812 -9.36 -7.56 33.09
CA LEU A 812 -8.75 -8.31 31.97
C LEU A 812 -7.71 -7.47 31.22
N VAL A 813 -6.60 -8.09 30.86
CA VAL A 813 -5.70 -7.51 29.85
C VAL A 813 -6.48 -7.41 28.53
N ALA A 814 -6.38 -6.27 27.85
CA ALA A 814 -7.08 -6.03 26.59
C ALA A 814 -6.87 -7.19 25.60
N CYS A 815 -7.96 -7.54 24.89
CA CYS A 815 -8.00 -8.60 23.89
C CYS A 815 -7.16 -8.21 22.66
N ALA A 816 -5.87 -8.50 22.78
CA ALA A 816 -4.83 -8.61 21.77
C ALA A 816 -4.74 -7.52 20.68
N GLY A 817 -3.67 -6.74 20.79
CA GLY A 817 -2.93 -6.08 19.71
C GLY A 817 -1.55 -5.60 20.21
N ASN A 818 -1.02 -6.27 21.25
CA ASN A 818 0.24 -5.94 21.88
C ASN A 818 1.03 -7.17 22.30
N THR A 819 2.35 -7.00 22.36
CA THR A 819 3.34 -7.99 22.75
C THR A 819 3.90 -7.64 24.14
N PHE A 820 3.80 -8.55 25.10
CA PHE A 820 4.29 -8.35 26.48
C PHE A 820 5.67 -8.95 26.67
N THR A 821 6.55 -8.30 27.45
CA THR A 821 7.81 -8.92 27.89
C THR A 821 7.59 -9.72 29.16
N GLN A 822 7.94 -11.01 29.12
CA GLN A 822 8.07 -11.80 30.35
C GLN A 822 9.26 -11.28 31.13
N LEU A 823 9.05 -10.98 32.41
CA LEU A 823 10.14 -10.61 33.31
C LEU A 823 10.48 -11.73 34.31
N ALA A 824 9.49 -12.51 34.77
CA ALA A 824 9.71 -13.59 35.73
C ALA A 824 8.57 -14.63 35.71
N LEU A 825 8.86 -15.82 36.23
CA LEU A 825 7.86 -16.83 36.63
C LEU A 825 7.69 -16.75 38.15
N SER A 826 6.49 -17.04 38.66
CA SER A 826 6.27 -17.15 40.10
C SER A 826 7.02 -18.37 40.65
N GLU A 827 7.36 -18.37 41.94
CA GLU A 827 8.13 -19.46 42.56
C GLU A 827 7.47 -20.84 42.41
N ASP A 828 6.14 -20.89 42.30
CA ASP A 828 5.33 -22.08 42.11
C ASP A 828 5.10 -22.44 40.62
N GLY A 829 5.59 -21.62 39.68
CA GLY A 829 5.43 -21.80 38.23
C GLY A 829 4.00 -21.63 37.71
N THR A 830 3.07 -21.16 38.55
CA THR A 830 1.65 -21.05 38.18
C THR A 830 1.29 -19.71 37.52
N ARG A 831 2.18 -18.70 37.59
CA ARG A 831 1.95 -17.36 37.06
C ARG A 831 3.21 -16.80 36.37
N VAL A 832 2.98 -15.93 35.39
CA VAL A 832 4.02 -15.20 34.65
C VAL A 832 3.87 -13.70 34.92
N LEU A 833 4.96 -13.04 35.30
CA LEU A 833 5.05 -11.59 35.43
C LEU A 833 5.26 -10.97 34.05
N ILE A 834 4.35 -10.09 33.66
CA ILE A 834 4.45 -9.24 32.49
C ILE A 834 4.59 -7.78 32.92
N LYS A 835 5.44 -7.00 32.25
CA LYS A 835 5.66 -5.58 32.57
C LYS A 835 5.75 -4.70 31.32
N LYS A 836 5.25 -3.47 31.45
CA LYS A 836 5.44 -2.36 30.49
C LYS A 836 6.88 -1.84 30.60
N ASN A 837 7.52 -1.56 29.46
CA ASN A 837 8.97 -1.34 29.41
C ASN A 837 9.43 -0.08 30.16
N TYR A 838 8.57 0.95 30.35
CA TYR A 838 8.94 2.17 31.08
C TYR A 838 7.73 2.85 31.77
N SER A 839 7.51 2.54 33.06
CA SER A 839 6.95 3.43 34.10
C SER A 839 6.57 2.61 35.36
N ALA A 840 6.39 3.29 36.50
CA ALA A 840 6.16 2.72 37.83
C ALA A 840 4.75 2.11 38.02
N HIS A 841 4.33 1.22 37.13
CA HIS A 841 3.11 0.43 37.30
C HIS A 841 3.37 -0.80 38.20
N PRO A 842 2.36 -1.26 38.97
CA PRO A 842 2.46 -2.46 39.79
C PRO A 842 2.71 -3.70 38.92
N GLU A 843 3.45 -4.68 39.46
CA GLU A 843 3.73 -5.96 38.82
C GLU A 843 2.43 -6.68 38.43
N VAL A 844 2.24 -6.97 37.13
CA VAL A 844 1.06 -7.66 36.61
C VAL A 844 1.37 -9.12 36.34
N TRP A 845 0.65 -10.01 36.99
CA TRP A 845 0.82 -11.45 36.91
C TRP A 845 -0.35 -12.10 36.19
N VAL A 846 -0.05 -13.10 35.36
CA VAL A 846 -1.03 -13.81 34.55
C VAL A 846 -0.89 -15.34 34.77
N PRO A 847 -1.98 -16.08 35.04
CA PRO A 847 -1.93 -17.52 35.28
C PRO A 847 -1.50 -18.30 34.04
N THR A 848 -0.73 -19.37 34.25
CA THR A 848 -0.19 -20.21 33.17
C THR A 848 -1.20 -21.20 32.60
N ARG A 849 -2.25 -21.59 33.36
CA ARG A 849 -3.38 -22.47 32.94
C ARG A 849 -4.64 -22.24 33.79
N THR A 850 -5.84 -22.32 33.19
CA THR A 850 -7.13 -22.43 33.90
C THR A 850 -7.77 -23.82 33.68
N SER A 851 -8.74 -24.18 34.51
CA SER A 851 -9.43 -25.49 34.55
C SER A 851 -10.14 -25.89 33.24
N ASP A 852 -10.34 -24.93 32.34
CA ASP A 852 -11.21 -25.08 31.17
C ASP A 852 -10.39 -25.30 29.87
N GLY A 853 -9.07 -25.45 30.00
CA GLY A 853 -8.14 -25.73 28.89
C GLY A 853 -7.81 -24.54 28.00
N ALA A 854 -8.53 -23.43 28.11
CA ALA A 854 -8.20 -22.19 27.43
C ALA A 854 -7.21 -21.39 28.28
N HIS A 855 -5.91 -21.44 27.97
CA HIS A 855 -4.93 -20.35 28.01
C HIS A 855 -3.55 -20.93 27.63
N ALA A 856 -2.99 -20.48 26.51
CA ALA A 856 -1.57 -20.60 26.25
C ALA A 856 -1.07 -19.23 25.81
N LEU A 857 -0.27 -18.57 26.67
CA LEU A 857 0.71 -17.63 26.17
C LEU A 857 1.52 -18.36 25.11
N THR A 858 1.28 -18.04 23.84
CA THR A 858 2.06 -18.63 22.76
C THR A 858 3.30 -17.75 22.60
N PRO A 859 4.51 -18.31 22.78
CA PRO A 859 5.72 -17.56 22.53
C PRO A 859 5.74 -17.17 21.05
N LEU A 860 5.89 -15.88 20.76
CA LEU A 860 6.13 -15.46 19.39
C LEU A 860 7.58 -15.79 19.03
N THR A 861 7.76 -16.27 17.81
CA THR A 861 9.08 -16.27 17.20
C THR A 861 9.57 -14.82 17.07
N GLU A 862 10.88 -14.65 17.00
CA GLU A 862 11.53 -13.36 16.82
C GLU A 862 11.00 -12.61 15.58
N ARG A 863 10.74 -13.35 14.51
CA ARG A 863 10.13 -12.89 13.26
C ARG A 863 8.74 -12.31 13.47
N GLU A 864 7.86 -13.07 14.12
CA GLU A 864 6.52 -12.60 14.45
C GLU A 864 6.56 -11.37 15.36
N ALA A 865 7.45 -11.33 16.35
CA ALA A 865 7.58 -10.22 17.29
C ALA A 865 7.98 -8.88 16.64
N LEU A 866 8.69 -8.95 15.50
CA LEU A 866 9.17 -7.80 14.74
C LEU A 866 8.25 -7.43 13.57
N SER A 867 7.32 -8.29 13.18
CA SER A 867 6.42 -8.08 12.04
C SER A 867 5.19 -7.22 12.43
N PRO A 868 4.98 -6.05 11.79
CA PRO A 868 3.73 -5.30 11.87
C PRO A 868 2.52 -6.07 11.30
N VAL A 869 2.73 -6.91 10.28
CA VAL A 869 1.70 -7.83 9.78
C VAL A 869 1.57 -9.01 10.74
N ALA A 870 0.35 -9.27 11.19
CA ALA A 870 0.06 -10.28 12.19
C ALA A 870 -0.07 -11.68 11.62
N SER A 871 -0.84 -11.78 10.55
CA SER A 871 -1.24 -13.00 9.86
C SER A 871 -1.85 -12.59 8.51
N ILE A 872 -1.75 -13.46 7.51
CA ILE A 872 -2.39 -13.30 6.21
C ILE A 872 -3.31 -14.49 6.00
N TYR A 873 -4.56 -14.22 5.67
CA TYR A 873 -5.59 -15.23 5.44
C TYR A 873 -5.94 -15.27 3.96
N ARG A 874 -5.90 -16.46 3.36
CA ARG A 874 -6.44 -16.71 2.02
C ARG A 874 -7.96 -16.78 2.10
N ALA A 875 -8.65 -16.02 1.25
CA ALA A 875 -10.10 -16.00 1.14
C ALA A 875 -10.60 -16.97 0.06
N GLY A 876 -11.55 -17.84 0.42
CA GLY A 876 -12.30 -18.70 -0.50
C GLY A 876 -13.68 -18.14 -0.81
N HIS A 877 -14.12 -18.27 -2.08
CA HIS A 877 -15.44 -17.82 -2.58
C HIS A 877 -16.28 -18.97 -3.14
N HIS A 878 -17.59 -18.96 -2.89
CA HIS A 878 -18.52 -20.03 -3.32
C HIS A 878 -18.66 -20.14 -4.84
N VAL A 879 -18.44 -19.04 -5.56
CA VAL A 879 -18.43 -18.97 -7.03
C VAL A 879 -17.14 -18.25 -7.41
N GLU A 880 -16.14 -18.99 -7.87
CA GLU A 880 -14.95 -18.37 -8.45
C GLU A 880 -15.27 -17.91 -9.86
N GLN A 881 -15.19 -16.60 -10.09
CA GLN A 881 -15.24 -16.05 -11.44
C GLN A 881 -13.93 -16.39 -12.17
N GLU A 882 -14.05 -16.96 -13.37
CA GLU A 882 -12.92 -17.10 -14.28
C GLU A 882 -12.51 -15.71 -14.81
N SER A 883 -11.66 -15.00 -14.07
CA SER A 883 -11.01 -13.78 -14.59
C SER A 883 -9.52 -14.03 -14.77
N ALA A 884 -9.09 -14.26 -16.00
CA ALA A 884 -7.67 -14.17 -16.36
C ALA A 884 -7.29 -12.69 -16.58
N GLY A 885 -6.08 -12.29 -16.18
CA GLY A 885 -5.57 -10.92 -16.39
C GLY A 885 -5.97 -9.91 -15.32
N THR A 886 -6.07 -10.33 -14.06
CA THR A 886 -6.28 -9.43 -12.91
C THR A 886 -4.96 -8.95 -12.32
N THR A 887 -5.00 -7.88 -11.52
CA THR A 887 -3.87 -7.39 -10.74
C THR A 887 -4.19 -7.47 -9.25
N LEU A 888 -3.26 -8.00 -8.45
CA LEU A 888 -3.40 -8.05 -7.00
C LEU A 888 -3.02 -6.70 -6.39
N LEU A 889 -3.96 -6.04 -5.72
CA LEU A 889 -3.79 -4.68 -5.20
C LEU A 889 -4.28 -4.54 -3.75
N PHE A 890 -3.65 -3.64 -3.00
CA PHE A 890 -3.98 -3.38 -1.59
C PHE A 890 -5.18 -2.43 -1.46
N HIS A 891 -6.06 -2.69 -0.49
CA HIS A 891 -7.13 -1.78 -0.07
C HIS A 891 -7.17 -1.68 1.46
N GLY A 892 -7.07 -0.47 2.00
CA GLY A 892 -7.15 -0.20 3.43
C GLY A 892 -8.51 0.37 3.82
N SER A 893 -9.03 -0.01 4.99
CA SER A 893 -10.27 0.53 5.55
C SER A 893 -10.23 0.49 7.08
N GLY A 894 -11.07 1.30 7.71
CA GLY A 894 -11.20 1.33 9.17
C GLY A 894 -11.87 0.07 9.71
N LEU A 895 -11.42 -0.42 10.88
CA LEU A 895 -11.86 -1.71 11.46
C LEU A 895 -13.38 -1.83 11.63
N ALA A 896 -14.09 -0.72 11.88
CA ALA A 896 -15.55 -0.70 11.98
C ALA A 896 -16.26 -1.24 10.73
N ASN A 897 -15.64 -1.11 9.56
CA ASN A 897 -16.20 -1.56 8.29
C ASN A 897 -15.86 -3.04 7.98
N CYS A 898 -15.03 -3.70 8.80
CA CYS A 898 -14.50 -5.04 8.53
C CYS A 898 -15.63 -6.07 8.29
N LEU A 899 -16.60 -6.19 9.21
CA LEU A 899 -17.70 -7.14 9.08
C LEU A 899 -18.60 -6.85 7.87
N ALA A 900 -18.83 -5.57 7.56
CA ALA A 900 -19.65 -5.17 6.42
C ALA A 900 -18.95 -5.49 5.09
N ILE A 901 -17.67 -5.13 4.95
CA ILE A 901 -16.89 -5.40 3.73
C ILE A 901 -16.70 -6.90 3.51
N LEU A 902 -16.39 -7.66 4.55
CA LEU A 902 -16.20 -9.11 4.41
C LEU A 902 -17.51 -9.85 4.11
N SER A 903 -18.66 -9.37 4.60
CA SER A 903 -19.95 -10.03 4.31
C SER A 903 -20.61 -9.59 2.99
N GLN A 904 -20.38 -8.35 2.54
CA GLN A 904 -21.05 -7.78 1.35
C GLN A 904 -20.12 -7.47 0.17
N GLY A 905 -18.80 -7.54 0.37
CA GLY A 905 -17.80 -7.10 -0.60
C GLY A 905 -17.54 -5.59 -0.56
N LEU A 906 -16.62 -5.13 -1.42
CA LEU A 906 -16.31 -3.72 -1.60
C LEU A 906 -17.43 -3.00 -2.38
N ARG A 907 -17.81 -1.80 -1.94
CA ARG A 907 -18.88 -0.99 -2.54
C ARG A 907 -18.34 0.33 -3.09
N VAL A 908 -18.84 0.74 -4.26
CA VAL A 908 -18.56 2.07 -4.79
C VAL A 908 -19.26 3.10 -3.93
N GLN A 909 -18.55 4.17 -3.58
CA GLN A 909 -19.14 5.27 -2.84
C GLN A 909 -20.29 5.89 -3.63
N PRO A 910 -21.35 6.34 -2.96
CA PRO A 910 -22.42 7.01 -3.65
C PRO A 910 -21.93 8.33 -4.26
N PRO A 911 -22.55 8.78 -5.36
CA PRO A 911 -22.03 9.93 -6.06
C PRO A 911 -21.91 11.18 -5.17
N GLY A 912 -20.69 11.71 -5.03
CA GLY A 912 -20.39 13.01 -4.45
C GLY A 912 -20.09 13.07 -2.95
N ALA A 913 -19.73 11.94 -2.35
CA ALA A 913 -19.14 11.89 -1.02
C ALA A 913 -17.97 12.90 -0.89
N VAL A 914 -18.09 13.89 0.02
CA VAL A 914 -17.00 14.80 0.32
C VAL A 914 -16.19 14.21 1.48
N GLN A 915 -15.22 13.39 1.15
CA GLN A 915 -14.05 13.13 2.00
C GLN A 915 -12.78 13.49 1.23
N HIS A 916 -11.74 13.83 1.98
CA HIS A 916 -10.36 13.74 1.50
C HIS A 916 -10.10 12.27 1.09
N GLY A 917 -10.20 11.97 -0.21
CA GLY A 917 -10.10 10.60 -0.72
C GLY A 917 -10.86 10.29 -2.02
N ALA A 918 -11.81 11.14 -2.44
CA ALA A 918 -12.53 10.98 -3.72
C ALA A 918 -12.01 11.91 -4.84
N ALA A 919 -10.71 12.25 -4.81
CA ALA A 919 -10.08 13.21 -5.73
C ALA A 919 -10.22 12.82 -7.23
N PHE A 920 -10.61 11.58 -7.50
CA PHE A 920 -10.68 10.98 -8.83
C PHE A 920 -12.04 10.32 -9.11
N GLY A 921 -13.11 10.78 -8.46
CA GLY A 921 -14.47 10.29 -8.68
C GLY A 921 -14.88 9.13 -7.76
N ASN A 922 -16.07 8.59 -7.99
CA ASN A 922 -16.70 7.60 -7.11
C ASN A 922 -16.36 6.19 -7.58
N GLY A 923 -15.26 5.65 -7.09
CA GLY A 923 -14.83 4.29 -7.37
C GLY A 923 -14.36 3.55 -6.12
N VAL A 924 -13.94 2.30 -6.31
CA VAL A 924 -13.19 1.54 -5.32
C VAL A 924 -11.71 1.79 -5.54
N TYR A 925 -11.04 2.31 -4.52
CA TYR A 925 -9.65 2.74 -4.56
C TYR A 925 -8.72 1.62 -4.12
N PHE A 926 -7.67 1.40 -4.90
CA PHE A 926 -6.62 0.43 -4.64
C PHE A 926 -5.24 1.07 -4.78
N ALA A 927 -4.25 0.46 -4.14
CA ALA A 927 -2.85 0.84 -4.27
C ALA A 927 -2.01 -0.38 -4.66
N ASN A 928 -0.98 -0.14 -5.48
CA ASN A 928 0.04 -1.14 -5.76
C ASN A 928 1.16 -1.17 -4.70
N THR A 929 1.01 -0.41 -3.60
CA THR A 929 1.98 -0.33 -2.49
C THR A 929 1.29 -0.49 -1.13
N PHE A 930 1.93 -1.23 -0.22
CA PHE A 930 1.38 -1.52 1.12
C PHE A 930 1.25 -0.25 1.97
N ALA A 931 2.29 0.59 1.98
CA ALA A 931 2.35 1.80 2.82
C ALA A 931 1.17 2.75 2.58
N LYS A 932 0.75 2.91 1.32
CA LYS A 932 -0.37 3.78 0.97
C LYS A 932 -1.68 3.29 1.60
N SER A 933 -2.04 2.04 1.36
CA SER A 933 -3.28 1.47 1.90
C SER A 933 -3.25 1.38 3.43
N ARG A 934 -2.07 1.24 4.04
CA ARG A 934 -1.91 1.15 5.51
C ARG A 934 -2.35 2.42 6.25
N ASN A 935 -2.29 3.58 5.59
CA ASN A 935 -2.70 4.86 6.18
C ASN A 935 -4.23 4.99 6.32
N TYR A 936 -5.00 4.18 5.58
CA TYR A 936 -6.47 4.15 5.68
C TYR A 936 -6.98 3.13 6.71
N CYS A 937 -6.07 2.37 7.34
CA CYS A 937 -6.42 1.37 8.34
C CYS A 937 -6.51 2.04 9.73
N SER A 938 -7.62 1.81 10.43
CA SER A 938 -7.73 2.16 11.86
C SER A 938 -7.47 0.94 12.75
N PHE A 939 -6.99 1.21 13.97
CA PHE A 939 -6.66 0.19 14.95
C PHE A 939 -7.63 0.29 16.13
N HIS A 940 -8.08 -0.86 16.61
CA HIS A 940 -8.82 -0.98 17.86
C HIS A 940 -8.14 -2.06 18.70
N HIS A 941 -7.79 -1.73 19.95
CA HIS A 941 -6.93 -2.57 20.81
C HIS A 941 -5.63 -3.07 20.17
N GLY A 942 -5.10 -2.33 19.19
CA GLY A 942 -3.88 -2.67 18.46
C GLY A 942 -4.07 -3.68 17.32
N VAL A 943 -5.31 -4.03 16.98
CA VAL A 943 -5.65 -4.82 15.78
C VAL A 943 -6.24 -3.92 14.72
N GLY A 944 -5.76 -4.10 13.49
CA GLY A 944 -6.33 -3.52 12.29
C GLY A 944 -6.43 -4.57 11.19
N PHE A 945 -7.03 -4.21 10.06
CA PHE A 945 -7.09 -5.08 8.89
C PHE A 945 -6.83 -4.31 7.60
N MET A 946 -6.42 -5.05 6.58
CA MET A 946 -6.25 -4.59 5.21
C MET A 946 -6.62 -5.73 4.26
N LEU A 947 -6.97 -5.41 3.02
CA LEU A 947 -7.31 -6.37 1.99
C LEU A 947 -6.27 -6.36 0.87
N LEU A 948 -6.04 -7.54 0.29
CA LEU A 948 -5.44 -7.72 -1.02
C LEU A 948 -6.49 -8.32 -1.94
N SER A 949 -6.84 -7.59 -3.00
CA SER A 949 -7.91 -7.97 -3.91
C SER A 949 -7.36 -8.20 -5.32
N GLU A 950 -7.89 -9.19 -6.01
CA GLU A 950 -7.72 -9.35 -7.44
C GLU A 950 -8.64 -8.35 -8.14
N VAL A 951 -8.05 -7.47 -8.94
CA VAL A 951 -8.76 -6.37 -9.60
C VAL A 951 -8.58 -6.46 -11.10
N SER A 952 -9.70 -6.56 -11.83
CA SER A 952 -9.74 -6.52 -13.29
C SER A 952 -9.72 -5.07 -13.79
N LEU A 953 -8.51 -4.57 -14.05
CA LEU A 953 -8.30 -3.19 -14.50
C LEU A 953 -8.77 -2.94 -15.94
N GLY A 954 -8.78 -3.96 -16.81
CA GLY A 954 -9.17 -3.81 -18.21
C GLY A 954 -8.35 -2.73 -18.93
N LYS A 955 -9.02 -1.90 -19.74
CA LYS A 955 -8.38 -0.74 -20.40
C LYS A 955 -8.26 0.41 -19.41
N THR A 956 -7.03 0.68 -18.96
CA THR A 956 -6.73 1.71 -17.96
C THR A 956 -6.48 3.10 -18.57
N LEU A 957 -7.18 4.12 -18.06
CA LEU A 957 -6.90 5.54 -18.33
C LEU A 957 -5.80 6.04 -17.38
N LYS A 958 -4.73 6.64 -17.91
CA LYS A 958 -3.64 7.19 -17.10
C LYS A 958 -3.89 8.65 -16.74
N CYS A 959 -3.74 9.02 -15.48
CA CYS A 959 -3.91 10.38 -14.97
C CYS A 959 -2.66 10.83 -14.19
N LYS A 960 -2.24 12.09 -14.35
CA LYS A 960 -1.09 12.70 -13.63
C LYS A 960 -1.51 13.70 -12.54
N GLY A 961 -2.80 13.82 -12.22
CA GLY A 961 -3.30 14.65 -11.11
C GLY A 961 -4.67 15.28 -11.35
N ASP A 962 -4.95 15.74 -12.57
CA ASP A 962 -6.25 16.37 -12.89
C ASP A 962 -7.23 15.35 -13.50
N PHE A 963 -8.07 14.77 -12.63
CA PHE A 963 -9.11 13.81 -13.02
C PHE A 963 -10.06 14.36 -14.08
N ALA A 964 -10.66 15.52 -13.81
CA ALA A 964 -11.76 16.03 -14.60
C ALA A 964 -11.29 16.43 -16.00
N THR A 965 -10.10 17.01 -16.13
CA THR A 965 -9.48 17.28 -17.44
C THR A 965 -9.13 16.00 -18.17
N THR A 966 -8.56 15.01 -17.47
CA THR A 966 -8.17 13.74 -18.09
C THR A 966 -9.39 13.01 -18.66
N VAL A 967 -10.49 12.94 -17.91
CA VAL A 967 -11.75 12.33 -18.36
C VAL A 967 -12.41 13.16 -19.47
N ALA A 968 -12.45 14.49 -19.35
CA ALA A 968 -12.98 15.35 -20.40
C ALA A 968 -12.25 15.12 -21.73
N ASN A 969 -10.92 15.09 -21.71
CA ASN A 969 -10.10 14.84 -22.90
C ASN A 969 -10.36 13.44 -23.49
N ALA A 970 -10.51 12.41 -22.65
CA ALA A 970 -10.84 11.07 -23.09
C ALA A 970 -12.24 11.00 -23.74
N ARG A 971 -13.26 11.66 -23.16
CA ARG A 971 -14.60 11.77 -23.75
C ARG A 971 -14.58 12.50 -25.10
N ILE A 972 -13.78 13.56 -25.22
CA ILE A 972 -13.61 14.30 -26.49
C ILE A 972 -12.95 13.40 -27.54
N ALA A 973 -11.96 12.58 -27.16
CA ALA A 973 -11.33 11.63 -28.07
C ALA A 973 -12.33 10.59 -28.61
N VAL A 974 -13.17 10.02 -27.74
CA VAL A 974 -14.26 9.11 -28.16
C VAL A 974 -15.27 9.81 -29.07
N ALA A 975 -15.66 11.05 -28.76
CA ALA A 975 -16.56 11.82 -29.61
C ALA A 975 -15.97 12.10 -31.00
N ARG A 976 -14.66 12.40 -31.08
CA ARG A 976 -13.95 12.58 -32.35
C ARG A 976 -13.95 11.30 -33.18
N GLU A 977 -13.68 10.16 -32.56
CA GLU A 977 -13.69 8.85 -33.21
C GLU A 977 -15.10 8.52 -33.74
N ALA A 978 -16.13 8.70 -32.92
CA ALA A 978 -17.53 8.47 -33.31
C ALA A 978 -17.99 9.36 -34.48
N LEU A 979 -17.46 10.58 -34.60
CA LEU A 979 -17.75 11.53 -35.67
C LEU A 979 -16.80 11.40 -36.88
N GLY A 980 -15.79 10.52 -36.83
CA GLY A 980 -14.79 10.37 -37.90
C GLY A 980 -13.90 11.59 -38.09
N VAL A 981 -13.70 12.41 -37.05
CA VAL A 981 -12.97 13.68 -37.12
C VAL A 981 -11.53 13.49 -36.67
N GLY A 982 -10.58 13.82 -37.53
CA GLY A 982 -9.14 13.75 -37.22
C GLY A 982 -8.70 14.68 -36.06
N PRO A 983 -7.57 14.38 -35.39
CA PRO A 983 -7.09 15.14 -34.23
C PRO A 983 -6.76 16.61 -34.56
N GLU A 984 -6.38 16.90 -35.80
CA GLU A 984 -5.99 18.24 -36.28
C GLU A 984 -7.16 19.24 -36.36
N VAL A 985 -8.40 18.74 -36.49
CA VAL A 985 -9.59 19.60 -36.66
C VAL A 985 -9.95 20.23 -35.33
N LYS A 986 -10.00 21.57 -35.27
CA LYS A 986 -10.37 22.27 -34.04
C LYS A 986 -11.86 22.08 -33.73
N PRO A 987 -12.26 21.94 -32.45
CA PRO A 987 -13.67 21.82 -32.09
C PRO A 987 -14.55 22.95 -32.64
N ALA A 988 -14.02 24.16 -32.79
CA ALA A 988 -14.76 25.30 -33.33
C ALA A 988 -15.18 25.14 -34.80
N ASP A 989 -14.44 24.33 -35.57
CA ASP A 989 -14.58 24.18 -37.02
C ASP A 989 -15.54 23.04 -37.42
N HIS A 990 -16.03 22.26 -36.44
CA HIS A 990 -16.98 21.16 -36.66
C HIS A 990 -18.20 21.32 -35.73
N PRO A 991 -19.41 21.57 -36.26
CA PRO A 991 -20.57 21.97 -35.43
C PRO A 991 -21.00 20.92 -34.40
N GLU A 992 -21.00 19.63 -34.76
CA GLU A 992 -21.37 18.56 -33.81
C GLU A 992 -20.31 18.36 -32.71
N LEU A 993 -19.03 18.31 -33.08
CA LEU A 993 -17.92 18.27 -32.12
C LEU A 993 -17.90 19.51 -31.20
N LYS A 994 -18.19 20.71 -31.72
CA LYS A 994 -18.32 21.94 -30.92
C LYS A 994 -19.38 21.78 -29.84
N LYS A 995 -20.52 21.19 -30.19
CA LYS A 995 -21.63 20.95 -29.26
C LYS A 995 -21.23 19.98 -28.15
N VAL A 996 -20.66 18.82 -28.52
CA VAL A 996 -20.24 17.80 -27.56
C VAL A 996 -19.11 18.30 -26.64
N VAL A 997 -18.12 19.01 -27.19
CA VAL A 997 -17.03 19.60 -26.39
C VAL A 997 -17.57 20.65 -25.42
N LYS A 998 -18.54 21.46 -25.84
CA LYS A 998 -19.20 22.43 -24.95
C LYS A 998 -19.92 21.72 -23.80
N GLU A 999 -20.70 20.68 -24.07
CA GLU A 999 -21.39 19.88 -23.04
C GLU A 999 -20.40 19.22 -22.06
N ILE A 1000 -19.30 18.65 -22.56
CA ILE A 1000 -18.24 18.06 -21.72
C ILE A 1000 -17.57 19.13 -20.84
N GLN A 1001 -17.29 20.30 -21.41
CA GLN A 1001 -16.65 21.40 -20.68
C GLN A 1001 -17.58 21.99 -19.61
N GLU A 1002 -18.88 22.09 -19.89
CA GLU A 1002 -19.90 22.47 -18.90
C GLU A 1002 -19.96 21.44 -17.78
N ALA A 1003 -20.00 20.14 -18.09
CA ALA A 1003 -19.97 19.07 -17.09
C ALA A 1003 -18.70 19.11 -16.22
N LYS A 1004 -17.55 19.44 -16.81
CA LYS A 1004 -16.29 19.65 -16.06
C LYS A 1004 -16.41 20.84 -15.11
N THR A 1005 -16.84 22.00 -15.61
CA THR A 1005 -16.97 23.23 -14.82
C THR A 1005 -17.99 23.10 -13.68
N ASN A 1006 -19.04 22.30 -13.88
CA ASN A 1006 -20.06 22.03 -12.89
C ASN A 1006 -19.67 20.93 -11.87
N GLY A 1007 -18.55 20.23 -12.08
CA GLY A 1007 -18.14 19.11 -11.22
C GLY A 1007 -19.01 17.85 -11.37
N ASP A 1008 -19.58 17.64 -12.56
CA ASP A 1008 -20.44 16.48 -12.89
C ASP A 1008 -19.64 15.25 -13.36
N ILE A 1009 -18.32 15.40 -13.52
CA ILE A 1009 -17.44 14.29 -13.88
C ILE A 1009 -17.11 13.49 -12.61
N GLU A 1010 -17.78 12.34 -12.47
CA GLU A 1010 -17.76 11.51 -11.26
C GLU A 1010 -17.20 10.11 -11.49
N ASP A 1011 -17.02 9.70 -12.75
CA ASP A 1011 -16.58 8.36 -13.17
C ASP A 1011 -15.95 8.40 -14.57
N LEU A 1012 -15.68 7.22 -15.14
CA LEU A 1012 -15.14 7.06 -16.50
C LEU A 1012 -16.21 6.87 -17.58
N SER A 1013 -17.49 7.09 -17.26
CA SER A 1013 -18.57 6.89 -18.24
C SER A 1013 -18.31 7.74 -19.50
N GLY A 1014 -18.52 7.13 -20.67
CA GLY A 1014 -18.29 7.78 -21.97
C GLY A 1014 -16.83 7.94 -22.40
N THR A 1015 -15.84 7.42 -21.66
CA THR A 1015 -14.43 7.45 -22.05
C THR A 1015 -13.95 6.20 -22.81
N GLY A 1016 -14.71 5.09 -22.73
CA GLY A 1016 -14.30 3.79 -23.27
C GLY A 1016 -13.14 3.13 -22.51
N PHE A 1017 -12.84 3.59 -21.29
CA PHE A 1017 -11.89 2.98 -20.36
C PHE A 1017 -12.63 2.32 -19.18
N ASP A 1018 -12.02 1.28 -18.63
CA ASP A 1018 -12.58 0.44 -17.58
C ASP A 1018 -12.13 0.88 -16.18
N SER A 1019 -10.90 1.39 -16.07
CA SER A 1019 -10.29 1.79 -14.80
C SER A 1019 -9.41 3.04 -14.96
N LEU A 1020 -9.09 3.69 -13.85
CA LEU A 1020 -8.17 4.82 -13.78
C LEU A 1020 -6.88 4.41 -13.06
N HIS A 1021 -5.73 4.83 -13.59
CA HIS A 1021 -4.42 4.73 -12.92
C HIS A 1021 -3.84 6.12 -12.76
N VAL A 1022 -3.86 6.61 -11.53
CA VAL A 1022 -3.22 7.85 -11.14
C VAL A 1022 -1.75 7.54 -10.87
N LEU A 1023 -0.89 8.15 -11.68
CA LEU A 1023 0.55 7.92 -11.64
C LEU A 1023 1.21 8.89 -10.66
N ALA A 1024 1.98 8.34 -9.73
CA ALA A 1024 2.90 9.11 -8.90
C ALA A 1024 4.27 9.26 -9.56
N ALA A 1025 5.10 10.15 -9.01
CA ALA A 1025 6.49 10.33 -9.43
C ALA A 1025 7.35 9.07 -9.27
N SER A 1026 6.96 8.14 -8.39
CA SER A 1026 7.62 6.84 -8.21
C SER A 1026 6.59 5.72 -8.11
N GLY A 1027 6.96 4.53 -8.54
CA GLY A 1027 6.10 3.35 -8.47
C GLY A 1027 6.88 2.04 -8.61
N PRO A 1028 6.23 0.89 -8.43
CA PRO A 1028 6.87 -0.41 -8.63
C PRO A 1028 7.38 -0.57 -10.06
N ASP A 1029 8.63 -1.01 -10.21
CA ASP A 1029 9.21 -1.35 -11.51
C ASP A 1029 8.43 -2.53 -12.14
N PRO A 1030 7.80 -2.34 -13.32
CA PRO A 1030 7.07 -3.40 -14.00
C PRO A 1030 7.90 -4.67 -14.25
N ALA A 1031 9.23 -4.55 -14.44
CA ALA A 1031 10.11 -5.70 -14.69
C ALA A 1031 10.24 -6.65 -13.49
N GLY A 1032 9.91 -6.18 -12.28
CA GLY A 1032 9.88 -6.98 -11.06
C GLY A 1032 8.49 -7.53 -10.70
N SER A 1033 7.49 -7.38 -11.58
CA SER A 1033 6.15 -7.93 -11.38
C SER A 1033 6.17 -9.45 -11.56
N ILE A 1034 5.36 -10.14 -10.77
CA ILE A 1034 5.26 -11.61 -10.78
C ILE A 1034 3.82 -11.97 -11.08
N VAL A 1035 3.61 -12.87 -12.03
CA VAL A 1035 2.29 -13.44 -12.32
C VAL A 1035 2.11 -14.70 -11.50
N HIS A 1036 1.10 -14.70 -10.64
CA HIS A 1036 0.67 -15.86 -9.89
C HIS A 1036 0.18 -16.96 -10.84
N PRO A 1037 0.31 -18.27 -10.53
CA PRO A 1037 -0.13 -19.35 -11.44
C PRO A 1037 -1.59 -19.26 -11.88
N LEU A 1038 -2.42 -18.54 -11.10
CA LEU A 1038 -3.81 -18.28 -11.42
C LEU A 1038 -4.05 -17.18 -12.47
N GLY A 1039 -3.00 -16.54 -12.98
CA GLY A 1039 -3.07 -15.47 -13.97
C GLY A 1039 -3.21 -14.06 -13.39
N THR A 1040 -2.96 -13.90 -12.08
CA THR A 1040 -3.02 -12.63 -11.36
C THR A 1040 -1.64 -11.98 -11.32
N LEU A 1041 -1.51 -10.75 -11.85
CA LEU A 1041 -0.29 -9.95 -11.80
C LEU A 1041 -0.10 -9.34 -10.41
N ILE A 1042 1.07 -9.54 -9.81
CA ILE A 1042 1.47 -8.97 -8.52
C ILE A 1042 2.58 -7.96 -8.81
N PRO A 1043 2.33 -6.64 -8.62
CA PRO A 1043 3.30 -5.58 -8.93
C PRO A 1043 4.38 -5.47 -7.85
N SER A 1044 5.10 -6.56 -7.64
CA SER A 1044 6.16 -6.69 -6.64
C SER A 1044 7.48 -6.04 -7.05
N GLY A 1045 7.52 -5.08 -7.97
CA GLY A 1045 8.77 -4.40 -8.34
C GLY A 1045 9.37 -3.56 -7.22
N GLU A 1046 10.67 -3.27 -7.29
CA GLU A 1046 11.26 -2.22 -6.45
C GLU A 1046 10.67 -0.85 -6.81
N ILE A 1047 10.54 0.04 -5.82
CA ILE A 1047 10.00 1.37 -6.07
C ILE A 1047 11.09 2.21 -6.76
N THR A 1048 10.82 2.62 -7.99
CA THR A 1048 11.75 3.41 -8.81
C THR A 1048 11.11 4.73 -9.23
N PRO A 1049 11.90 5.81 -9.40
CA PRO A 1049 11.41 7.05 -9.99
C PRO A 1049 10.97 6.84 -11.44
N ARG A 1050 9.81 7.42 -11.82
CA ARG A 1050 9.38 7.48 -13.22
C ARG A 1050 10.09 8.68 -13.87
N GLY A 1051 10.76 8.45 -15.00
CA GLY A 1051 11.75 9.36 -15.64
C GLY A 1051 11.28 10.73 -16.13
N GLU A 1052 10.10 11.20 -15.72
CA GLU A 1052 9.64 12.57 -15.98
C GLU A 1052 9.10 13.16 -14.67
N PRO A 1053 9.79 14.15 -14.07
CA PRO A 1053 9.24 14.94 -12.97
C PRO A 1053 8.15 15.86 -13.54
N GLY A 1054 6.98 15.28 -13.81
CA GLY A 1054 5.76 16.06 -13.92
C GLY A 1054 5.32 16.50 -12.53
N ASN A 1055 4.58 17.61 -12.45
CA ASN A 1055 3.93 18.09 -11.23
C ASN A 1055 2.81 17.10 -10.83
N THR A 1056 3.19 15.91 -10.33
CA THR A 1056 2.25 14.88 -9.88
C THR A 1056 1.85 15.17 -8.45
N MET A 1057 0.57 15.47 -8.22
CA MET A 1057 0.05 15.80 -6.88
C MET A 1057 -0.01 14.62 -5.91
N VAL A 1058 0.34 13.39 -6.34
CA VAL A 1058 0.19 12.16 -5.55
C VAL A 1058 1.55 11.50 -5.32
N GLN A 1059 1.85 11.16 -4.06
CA GLN A 1059 3.12 10.54 -3.66
C GLN A 1059 3.26 9.06 -4.09
N ARG A 1060 2.14 8.35 -4.27
CA ARG A 1060 2.08 6.92 -4.58
C ARG A 1060 0.91 6.63 -5.53
N ASP A 1061 1.06 5.67 -6.43
CA ASP A 1061 0.03 5.35 -7.43
C ASP A 1061 -1.34 5.03 -6.79
N GLU A 1062 -2.43 5.37 -7.49
CA GLU A 1062 -3.79 4.90 -7.20
C GLU A 1062 -4.38 4.22 -8.41
N LEU A 1063 -5.05 3.10 -8.17
CA LEU A 1063 -5.77 2.37 -9.18
C LEU A 1063 -7.23 2.29 -8.76
N ILE A 1064 -8.12 2.76 -9.62
CA ILE A 1064 -9.53 2.96 -9.28
C ILE A 1064 -10.39 2.24 -10.30
N VAL A 1065 -11.32 1.43 -9.82
CA VAL A 1065 -12.38 0.82 -10.62
C VAL A 1065 -13.72 1.40 -10.20
N TYR A 1066 -14.59 1.67 -11.17
CA TYR A 1066 -15.90 2.29 -10.94
C TYR A 1066 -17.04 1.27 -10.92
N GLU A 1067 -16.70 -0.02 -10.98
CA GLU A 1067 -17.63 -1.14 -10.96
C GLU A 1067 -17.13 -2.18 -9.93
N THR A 1068 -17.97 -2.53 -8.96
CA THR A 1068 -17.60 -3.42 -7.84
C THR A 1068 -17.34 -4.86 -8.28
N SER A 1069 -18.02 -5.31 -9.35
CA SER A 1069 -17.87 -6.64 -9.95
C SER A 1069 -16.45 -6.92 -10.46
N ARG A 1070 -15.62 -5.88 -10.63
CA ARG A 1070 -14.24 -5.99 -11.10
C ARG A 1070 -13.23 -6.27 -10.00
N SER A 1071 -13.66 -6.37 -8.75
CA SER A 1071 -12.79 -6.65 -7.62
C SER A 1071 -13.24 -7.86 -6.83
N CYS A 1072 -12.30 -8.74 -6.47
CA CYS A 1072 -12.54 -9.90 -5.64
C CYS A 1072 -11.51 -9.93 -4.51
N ILE A 1073 -11.95 -10.01 -3.25
CA ILE A 1073 -11.05 -10.08 -2.09
C ILE A 1073 -10.33 -11.43 -2.12
N ARG A 1074 -9.01 -11.45 -2.19
CA ARG A 1074 -8.23 -12.70 -2.24
C ARG A 1074 -7.49 -13.00 -0.95
N TYR A 1075 -7.01 -11.96 -0.26
CA TYR A 1075 -6.41 -12.11 1.05
C TYR A 1075 -6.90 -11.04 2.02
N VAL A 1076 -7.04 -11.44 3.28
CA VAL A 1076 -7.24 -10.54 4.41
C VAL A 1076 -5.93 -10.49 5.19
N ILE A 1077 -5.37 -9.30 5.35
CA ILE A 1077 -4.16 -9.05 6.12
C ILE A 1077 -4.59 -8.51 7.48
N GLU A 1078 -4.22 -9.20 8.54
CA GLU A 1078 -4.37 -8.67 9.89
C GLU A 1078 -3.13 -7.87 10.27
N LEU A 1079 -3.34 -6.67 10.79
CA LEU A 1079 -2.31 -5.72 11.15
C LEU A 1079 -2.20 -5.60 12.66
N ARG A 1080 -0.98 -5.33 13.13
CA ARG A 1080 -0.70 -4.98 14.52
C ARG A 1080 -0.28 -3.52 14.62
N SER A 1081 -0.75 -2.83 15.65
CA SER A 1081 -0.28 -1.49 15.98
C SER A 1081 1.13 -1.54 16.59
N THR A 1082 1.87 -0.46 16.41
CA THR A 1082 3.15 -0.20 17.08
C THR A 1082 2.99 0.71 18.31
N GLU A 1083 1.79 1.25 18.54
CA GLU A 1083 1.47 2.18 19.64
C GLU A 1083 1.21 1.46 20.96
N GLU A 1084 1.47 2.14 22.09
CA GLU A 1084 1.36 1.55 23.42
C GLU A 1084 -0.09 1.32 23.88
N PRO A 1085 -0.39 0.22 24.59
CA PRO A 1085 -1.74 -0.07 25.07
C PRO A 1085 -2.22 0.86 26.20
N THR A 1086 -3.53 1.08 26.23
CA THR A 1086 -4.32 1.50 27.41
C THR A 1086 -4.92 0.26 28.10
N LEU A 1087 -4.82 0.17 29.43
CA LEU A 1087 -5.42 -0.91 30.24
C LEU A 1087 -6.95 -0.76 30.29
N LEU A 1088 -7.68 -1.86 30.08
CA LEU A 1088 -9.15 -1.87 30.21
C LEU A 1088 -9.54 -2.03 31.67
N VAL A 1089 -10.33 -1.09 32.20
CA VAL A 1089 -10.99 -1.25 33.50
C VAL A 1089 -12.37 -1.87 33.27
N SER A 1090 -12.56 -3.11 33.73
CA SER A 1090 -13.88 -3.75 33.72
C SER A 1090 -14.72 -3.19 34.88
N PRO A 1091 -15.97 -2.73 34.65
CA PRO A 1091 -16.86 -2.39 35.74
C PRO A 1091 -17.55 -3.68 36.23
N LEU A 1092 -16.93 -4.38 37.18
CA LEU A 1092 -17.59 -5.46 37.93
C LEU A 1092 -17.20 -5.37 39.41
N ASP A 1093 -18.23 -5.42 40.25
CA ASP A 1093 -18.26 -5.47 41.71
C ASP A 1093 -18.02 -4.16 42.50
N THR A 1094 -18.85 -3.13 42.28
CA THR A 1094 -19.26 -2.23 43.36
C THR A 1094 -20.77 -2.28 43.55
N ALA A 1095 -21.23 -3.26 44.33
CA ALA A 1095 -22.52 -3.17 44.98
C ALA A 1095 -22.46 -2.06 46.04
N GLY A 1096 -23.16 -0.95 45.79
CA GLY A 1096 -23.49 0.08 46.79
C GLY A 1096 -22.53 1.27 46.84
N GLY A 1097 -22.97 2.39 46.29
CA GLY A 1097 -22.34 3.69 46.50
C GLY A 1097 -22.57 4.64 45.33
N GLU A 1098 -23.62 5.46 45.42
CA GLU A 1098 -23.78 6.63 44.56
C GLU A 1098 -22.52 7.51 44.67
N THR A 1099 -21.90 7.84 43.54
CA THR A 1099 -20.96 8.96 43.42
C THR A 1099 -21.32 9.80 42.20
N PRO A 1100 -21.17 11.14 42.25
CA PRO A 1100 -21.73 12.04 41.26
C PRO A 1100 -20.88 12.07 39.99
N ALA A 1101 -21.54 12.34 38.86
CA ALA A 1101 -20.91 12.57 37.57
C ALA A 1101 -19.84 13.68 37.65
N ALA A 1102 -18.62 13.36 37.25
CA ALA A 1102 -17.59 14.35 36.96
C ALA A 1102 -17.79 14.87 35.53
N GLU A 1103 -17.84 16.20 35.40
CA GLU A 1103 -17.85 16.90 34.11
C GLU A 1103 -16.54 16.64 33.35
N PRO A 1104 -16.57 16.56 32.00
CA PRO A 1104 -15.36 16.43 31.21
C PRO A 1104 -14.59 17.76 31.24
N SER A 1105 -13.38 17.72 31.79
CA SER A 1105 -12.38 18.78 31.66
C SER A 1105 -12.01 18.94 30.18
N GLY A 1106 -12.07 20.18 29.68
CA GLY A 1106 -11.68 20.53 28.33
C GLY A 1106 -10.22 20.17 28.06
N GLU A 1107 -10.00 19.36 27.03
CA GLU A 1107 -8.70 19.24 26.37
C GLU A 1107 -8.57 20.40 25.38
N THR A 1108 -7.48 21.12 25.55
CA THR A 1108 -7.00 22.25 24.76
C THR A 1108 -6.83 21.85 23.30
N ALA A 1109 -7.42 22.63 22.40
CA ALA A 1109 -7.03 22.66 21.00
C ALA A 1109 -5.60 23.19 20.93
N GLU A 1110 -4.66 22.36 20.48
CA GLU A 1110 -3.39 22.82 19.96
C GLU A 1110 -3.65 23.29 18.53
N ASP A 1111 -3.46 24.59 18.30
CA ASP A 1111 -3.53 25.25 17.01
C ASP A 1111 -2.39 24.73 16.11
N ASP A 1112 -2.71 23.87 15.15
CA ASP A 1112 -1.87 23.65 13.97
C ASP A 1112 -2.05 24.88 13.07
N GLN A 1113 -1.05 25.76 13.09
CA GLN A 1113 -0.92 26.88 12.14
C GLN A 1113 -0.51 26.30 10.78
N ASP A 1114 -1.45 26.30 9.84
CA ASP A 1114 -1.19 26.16 8.42
C ASP A 1114 -0.47 27.44 7.93
N GLU A 1115 0.75 27.25 7.42
CA GLU A 1115 1.52 28.24 6.67
C GLU A 1115 0.86 28.45 5.29
N ASP A 1116 0.00 29.46 5.17
CA ASP A 1116 -0.44 29.98 3.88
C ASP A 1116 0.58 31.02 3.39
N ASP A 1117 1.36 30.62 2.37
CA ASP A 1117 2.11 31.49 1.47
C ASP A 1117 1.12 32.36 0.68
N ASP A 1118 0.95 33.63 1.08
CA ASP A 1118 0.29 34.65 0.26
C ASP A 1118 1.31 35.69 -0.25
N ASP A 1119 1.28 35.86 -1.57
CA ASP A 1119 2.13 36.67 -2.41
C ASP A 1119 2.19 38.16 -2.01
N GLU A 1120 3.39 38.72 -2.13
CA GLU A 1120 3.75 40.14 -2.04
C GLU A 1120 3.00 40.98 -3.09
N GLU A 1121 2.26 42.03 -2.67
CA GLU A 1121 2.20 43.32 -3.39
C GLU A 1121 2.00 44.50 -2.39
N GLU A 1122 3.05 45.32 -2.29
CA GLU A 1122 3.08 46.81 -2.27
C GLU A 1122 2.01 47.59 -1.48
N ASP A 1123 2.39 48.24 -0.36
CA ASP A 1123 2.67 49.69 -0.31
C ASP A 1123 2.71 50.28 1.13
N GLU A 1124 3.84 50.95 1.39
CA GLU A 1124 4.06 52.20 2.14
C GLU A 1124 3.59 52.36 3.62
N ASP A 1125 4.60 52.34 4.50
CA ASP A 1125 4.96 53.34 5.53
C ASP A 1125 3.83 54.22 6.15
N GLU A 1126 3.66 54.14 7.47
CA GLU A 1126 3.83 55.28 8.40
C GLU A 1126 3.49 54.89 9.86
N GLU A 1127 4.44 55.21 10.76
CA GLU A 1127 4.30 55.68 12.16
C GLU A 1127 3.41 54.84 13.12
N GLY A 1128 3.90 54.26 14.22
CA GLY A 1128 4.75 54.88 15.24
C GLY A 1128 3.91 55.21 16.48
N GLU A 1129 4.41 54.78 17.64
CA GLU A 1129 3.99 55.14 19.02
C GLU A 1129 2.89 54.29 19.69
N ASP A 1130 3.39 53.29 20.45
CA ASP A 1130 3.38 53.22 21.92
C ASP A 1130 2.11 53.63 22.71
N VAL A 1131 1.95 52.90 23.82
CA VAL A 1131 1.51 53.35 25.16
C VAL A 1131 0.21 52.69 25.67
N ASP A 1132 0.46 51.73 26.57
CA ASP A 1132 -0.14 51.51 27.91
C ASP A 1132 -1.37 50.60 28.14
N ASP A 1133 -1.06 49.57 28.95
CA ASP A 1133 -1.61 49.22 30.27
C ASP A 1133 -2.63 48.07 30.42
N ASP A 1134 -2.10 47.04 31.10
CA ASP A 1134 -2.62 46.30 32.27
C ASP A 1134 -3.86 45.40 32.15
N GLU A 1135 -3.62 44.07 32.08
CA GLU A 1135 -3.77 43.08 33.19
C GLU A 1135 -3.53 41.64 32.73
#